data_AF-A0A815T736-F1
#
_entry.id   AF-A0A815T736-F1
#
_cell.length_a   1.000
_cell.length_b   1.000
_cell.length_c   1.000
_cell.angle_alpha   90.00
_cell.angle_beta   90.00
_cell.angle_gamma   90.00
#
_symmetry.space_group_name_H-M   'P 1'
#
loop_
_entity.id
_entity.type
_entity.pdbx_description
1 polymer ?
#
loop_
_entity_poly.entity_id
_entity_poly.type
_entity_poly.pdbx_seq_one_letter_code
_entity_poly.pdbx_strand_id
1 'polypeptide(L)'
;MKTFLFLSIVVQTFVLQARTNECQLTPNDDTVFQQIPIKTARRMTITGRLLDYTTHCQKSINNAKIEIICLQLNHRSVCSDVHYTDSRGYFNLTTDFKQEMFLRVTAQSYQTIHKRIPIPSDHHPSEEIVLDWQIVLTTKVDSNQRMKSIVDKLLSEMTLDEKIGQLNLEGVGFNNDGPIISKELREKLQRGEVGGVLGVYTPKAARILQELAINSSRLHIPLIFGFDVIHGHKTVFPIPLAMSATWNMTLIEHSARIGAIEATADALNWVFSPMVDIAHDPRWGRILEGAGEDPWLGSQVAAAMVRGYQANNLSRIDTVAACFKHFGLYGAAESGRDYNTVDMSPIRMYEFYLPPYRAAVDAGAGSVMTSFNEINGVPSTANQWLLTDLLRGQWNFTGFVVTDSTAISELIVHGLGNLQEVSARSINAGVDMDMGSDAFLTTLNQSVQQGKVSEQTIDQACRRILEAKYKLGLLDDPFHYVNETRAQTEIFTKENRLAARDFARRSFVLLKNDKQILPLARSNLTIALIGPLADDHRNLLGAWSGGGDWRQSVSVLEGINQLVGSQIHVLHAKGANLLEDPMMLKLLNAYGGDIVLDNRTAAEMIDEALAMAHKSDVIVAVVGETQGMTGEAASRADIGLPVCQQRLLQALFNASKPVVIVLMNGRPLTLTWEDQYATAILETWFAGTETGNAIAEVLFGFYNPAGKITATFPRSVGQIPLYYNHKNTGRAFKGTPPLSGELPPRLRGPPPSFWDFSRTVERNFRKVSGDFLDRYKSRYLDIPNDPLYPFGYGLSYTTFSFGPLNVDKTELHGDSDQLTIRVVLSNNGSYDGEEVVQLYIGDPVASVTRAVRELKNFQKIFLHARERQELSFLVTTEDLKFFDSNLNYVWEEGIFNIYIGPDSVNTQSVQVMWFKS
;
A
#
# COMPACT_ATOMS: atom_id res chain seq x y z
N MET A 1 -34.34 58.46 38.93
CA MET A 1 -33.82 59.49 38.00
C MET A 1 -32.51 58.98 37.44
N LYS A 2 -32.44 58.93 36.11
CA LYS A 2 -31.23 59.01 35.26
C LYS A 2 -30.25 57.82 35.16
N THR A 3 -30.46 57.10 34.05
CA THR A 3 -29.56 57.00 32.87
C THR A 3 -28.55 55.84 32.79
N PHE A 4 -28.88 54.94 31.84
CA PHE A 4 -28.03 54.21 30.89
C PHE A 4 -26.52 54.53 30.84
N LEU A 5 -25.71 53.47 30.71
CA LEU A 5 -24.77 53.34 29.59
C LEU A 5 -24.49 51.85 29.29
N PHE A 6 -24.72 51.46 28.04
CA PHE A 6 -24.29 50.21 27.43
C PHE A 6 -22.75 50.19 27.31
N LEU A 7 -22.13 49.02 27.48
CA LEU A 7 -20.91 48.68 26.76
C LEU A 7 -20.89 47.19 26.41
N SER A 8 -20.69 46.93 25.11
CA SER A 8 -20.84 45.69 24.38
C SER A 8 -19.91 44.55 24.84
N ILE A 9 -20.43 43.32 24.83
CA ILE A 9 -19.62 42.12 24.63
C ILE A 9 -20.09 41.46 23.34
N VAL A 10 -19.11 41.23 22.48
CA VAL A 10 -19.20 40.59 21.17
C VAL A 10 -19.92 39.25 21.29
N VAL A 11 -21.13 39.17 20.73
CA VAL A 11 -21.74 37.89 20.39
C VAL A 11 -21.01 37.40 19.15
N GLN A 12 -20.12 36.42 19.32
CA GLN A 12 -19.66 35.60 18.21
C GLN A 12 -20.84 34.72 17.78
N THR A 13 -21.68 35.26 16.90
CA THR A 13 -22.77 34.53 16.27
C THR A 13 -22.15 33.50 15.33
N PHE A 14 -22.08 32.23 15.71
CA PHE A 14 -22.00 31.15 14.72
C PHE A 14 -23.37 31.05 14.05
N VAL A 15 -23.62 31.91 13.06
CA VAL A 15 -24.65 31.67 12.07
C VAL A 15 -24.10 30.58 11.15
N LEU A 16 -24.56 29.35 11.35
CA LEU A 16 -24.55 28.36 10.28
C LEU A 16 -25.51 28.89 9.20
N GLN A 17 -24.97 29.67 8.27
CA GLN A 17 -25.71 30.12 7.11
C GLN A 17 -25.92 28.88 6.23
N ALA A 18 -27.14 28.34 6.29
CA ALA A 18 -27.58 27.29 5.40
C ALA A 18 -27.47 27.76 3.95
N ARG A 19 -26.42 27.31 3.26
CA ARG A 19 -26.46 27.03 1.84
C ARG A 19 -25.91 25.63 1.61
N THR A 20 -26.76 24.84 0.98
CA THR A 20 -26.60 23.47 0.48
C THR A 20 -26.50 22.37 1.54
N ASN A 21 -27.35 21.36 1.33
CA ASN A 21 -27.70 20.27 2.23
C ASN A 21 -26.49 19.43 2.64
N GLU A 22 -26.16 19.40 3.93
CA GLU A 22 -25.76 18.21 4.71
C GLU A 22 -25.30 18.62 6.12
N CYS A 23 -25.72 17.88 7.15
CA CYS A 23 -25.27 18.06 8.54
C CYS A 23 -24.47 16.82 8.96
N GLN A 24 -23.18 16.97 9.24
CA GLN A 24 -22.36 15.97 9.92
C GLN A 24 -21.97 16.48 11.32
N LEU A 25 -21.94 15.58 12.31
CA LEU A 25 -21.28 15.75 13.60
C LEU A 25 -20.04 14.85 13.59
N THR A 26 -18.86 15.41 13.84
CA THR A 26 -17.63 14.65 14.14
C THR A 26 -17.54 14.38 15.64
N PRO A 27 -17.12 13.17 16.08
CA PRO A 27 -16.64 12.95 17.43
C PRO A 27 -15.16 13.33 17.48
N ASN A 28 -14.83 14.45 18.15
CA ASN A 28 -13.46 14.68 18.61
C ASN A 28 -13.35 14.11 20.02
N ASP A 29 -12.86 12.88 20.13
CA ASP A 29 -12.23 12.40 21.36
C ASP A 29 -10.75 12.78 21.28
N ASP A 30 -10.38 13.83 22.01
CA ASP A 30 -9.15 13.95 22.79
C ASP A 30 -8.97 15.39 23.22
N THR A 31 -9.13 15.69 24.52
CA THR A 31 -8.49 16.86 25.14
C THR A 31 -8.34 16.69 26.66
N VAL A 32 -7.12 16.99 27.09
CA VAL A 32 -6.53 16.92 28.43
C VAL A 32 -7.40 17.58 29.52
N PHE A 33 -7.57 16.89 30.65
CA PHE A 33 -8.28 17.39 31.83
C PHE A 33 -7.36 18.27 32.70
N GLN A 34 -7.70 19.56 32.87
CA GLN A 34 -7.18 20.39 33.96
C GLN A 34 -8.32 20.68 34.95
N GLN A 35 -8.22 20.15 36.17
CA GLN A 35 -9.19 20.42 37.25
C GLN A 35 -8.98 21.83 37.79
N ILE A 36 -9.98 22.70 37.68
CA ILE A 36 -10.02 24.02 38.36
C ILE A 36 -11.13 23.98 39.43
N PRO A 37 -10.84 24.30 40.71
CA PRO A 37 -11.85 24.29 41.76
C PRO A 37 -12.70 25.57 41.74
N ILE A 38 -13.99 25.45 41.40
CA ILE A 38 -14.95 26.56 41.48
C ILE A 38 -15.49 26.71 42.91
N LYS A 39 -15.36 27.91 43.50
CA LYS A 39 -16.03 28.30 44.76
C LYS A 39 -17.33 29.05 44.47
N THR A 40 -18.46 28.37 44.70
CA THR A 40 -19.81 28.90 45.02
C THR A 40 -20.48 29.88 44.04
N ALA A 41 -21.32 29.37 43.15
CA ALA A 41 -22.52 30.05 42.64
C ALA A 41 -23.79 29.45 43.30
N ARG A 42 -24.86 30.23 43.49
CA ARG A 42 -26.05 29.81 44.26
C ARG A 42 -27.29 29.40 43.44
N ARG A 43 -27.38 29.70 42.14
CA ARG A 43 -28.51 29.31 41.27
C ARG A 43 -28.17 29.54 39.79
N MET A 44 -28.55 28.62 38.89
CA MET A 44 -28.40 28.78 37.42
C MET A 44 -29.71 28.43 36.71
N THR A 45 -30.12 29.25 35.74
CA THR A 45 -31.29 29.02 34.88
C THR A 45 -30.85 28.76 33.44
N ILE A 46 -31.17 27.60 32.88
CA ILE A 46 -30.88 27.26 31.48
C ILE A 46 -32.18 27.36 30.68
N THR A 47 -32.15 28.12 29.60
CA THR A 47 -33.26 28.28 28.67
C THR A 47 -32.87 27.66 27.33
N GLY A 48 -33.59 26.64 26.88
CA GLY A 48 -33.30 25.94 25.62
C GLY A 48 -34.45 26.03 24.63
N ARG A 49 -34.13 26.08 23.33
CA ARG A 49 -35.12 26.01 22.24
C ARG A 49 -34.87 24.79 21.35
N LEU A 50 -35.91 23.97 21.15
CA LEU A 50 -35.94 22.92 20.13
C LEU A 50 -36.46 23.48 18.80
N LEU A 51 -35.67 23.32 17.73
CA LEU A 51 -36.04 23.73 16.38
C LEU A 51 -36.17 22.49 15.48
N ASP A 52 -37.36 22.28 14.91
CA ASP A 52 -37.62 21.31 13.83
C ASP A 52 -37.54 22.06 12.49
N TYR A 53 -36.68 21.58 11.57
CA TYR A 53 -36.49 22.16 10.25
C TYR A 53 -37.17 21.37 9.12
N THR A 54 -38.03 20.39 9.44
CA THR A 54 -38.77 19.62 8.43
C THR A 54 -40.28 19.81 8.57
N THR A 55 -40.93 20.32 7.51
CA THR A 55 -42.37 20.60 7.44
C THR A 55 -43.27 19.33 7.43
N HIS A 56 -42.76 18.16 7.82
CA HIS A 56 -43.48 16.88 7.70
C HIS A 56 -43.58 16.04 8.99
N CYS A 57 -43.18 16.52 10.17
CA CYS A 57 -43.28 15.72 11.40
C CYS A 57 -43.77 16.48 12.66
N GLN A 58 -44.76 17.35 12.50
CA GLN A 58 -45.35 18.10 13.62
C GLN A 58 -46.13 17.25 14.66
N LYS A 59 -46.21 15.92 14.49
CA LYS A 59 -46.91 14.99 15.42
C LYS A 59 -46.00 14.20 16.36
N SER A 60 -44.67 14.30 16.25
CA SER A 60 -43.74 13.37 16.94
C SER A 60 -43.05 13.94 18.19
N ILE A 61 -43.22 15.22 18.51
CA ILE A 61 -42.51 15.87 19.65
C ILE A 61 -43.19 15.62 21.00
N ASN A 62 -44.43 15.12 21.04
CA ASN A 62 -45.18 14.97 22.29
C ASN A 62 -44.64 13.92 23.28
N ASN A 63 -43.61 13.13 22.93
CA ASN A 63 -43.07 12.04 23.76
C ASN A 63 -41.54 12.10 23.98
N ALA A 64 -40.87 13.22 23.70
CA ALA A 64 -39.44 13.34 24.01
C ALA A 64 -39.22 13.49 25.53
N LYS A 65 -38.41 12.62 26.14
CA LYS A 65 -37.95 12.75 27.54
C LYS A 65 -36.57 13.39 27.57
N ILE A 66 -36.41 14.47 28.33
CA ILE A 66 -35.12 15.10 28.61
C ILE A 66 -34.73 14.70 30.03
N GLU A 67 -33.63 13.96 30.19
CA GLU A 67 -33.14 13.49 31.50
C GLU A 67 -31.78 14.11 31.82
N ILE A 68 -31.69 14.93 32.87
CA ILE A 68 -30.42 15.52 33.29
C ILE A 68 -29.78 14.67 34.38
N ILE A 69 -28.53 14.26 34.15
CA ILE A 69 -27.74 13.44 35.07
C ILE A 69 -26.63 14.31 35.67
N CYS A 70 -26.71 14.61 36.96
CA CYS A 70 -25.60 15.20 37.69
C CYS A 70 -24.70 14.08 38.23
N LEU A 71 -23.42 14.09 37.86
CA LEU A 71 -22.42 13.17 38.41
C LEU A 71 -21.79 13.82 39.63
N GLN A 72 -22.20 13.39 40.83
CA GLN A 72 -21.37 13.54 42.02
C GLN A 72 -20.34 12.42 42.01
N LEU A 73 -19.09 12.72 42.36
CA LEU A 73 -18.03 11.70 42.56
C LEU A 73 -18.61 10.51 43.33
N ASN A 74 -18.83 9.41 42.60
CA ASN A 74 -19.32 8.09 43.01
C ASN A 74 -20.83 7.83 43.26
N HIS A 75 -21.77 8.71 42.88
CA HIS A 75 -23.21 8.32 42.82
C HIS A 75 -23.98 8.99 41.66
N ARG A 76 -24.81 8.20 40.94
CA ARG A 76 -25.78 8.70 39.94
C ARG A 76 -27.02 9.24 40.66
N SER A 77 -27.33 10.52 40.50
CA SER A 77 -28.60 11.11 40.94
C SER A 77 -29.30 11.80 39.77
N VAL A 78 -30.59 11.53 39.57
CA VAL A 78 -31.44 12.27 38.62
C VAL A 78 -31.92 13.53 39.33
N CYS A 79 -31.62 14.71 38.80
CA CYS A 79 -31.86 15.98 39.51
C CYS A 79 -33.26 16.58 39.30
N SER A 80 -34.01 16.21 38.24
CA SER A 80 -35.43 16.56 38.07
C SER A 80 -36.01 15.99 36.77
N ASP A 81 -37.32 15.73 36.76
CA ASP A 81 -38.12 15.59 35.53
C ASP A 81 -38.49 16.99 35.01
N VAL A 82 -38.20 17.29 33.74
CA VAL A 82 -38.49 18.59 33.12
C VAL A 82 -39.91 18.56 32.56
N HIS A 83 -40.80 19.42 33.08
CA HIS A 83 -42.12 19.63 32.50
C HIS A 83 -42.07 20.66 31.36
N TYR A 84 -42.60 20.26 30.20
CA TYR A 84 -42.66 21.06 28.98
C TYR A 84 -43.61 22.26 29.16
N THR A 85 -43.14 23.48 28.86
CA THR A 85 -43.93 24.71 29.04
C THR A 85 -43.85 25.65 27.84
N ASP A 86 -44.23 25.20 26.65
CA ASP A 86 -45.14 25.91 25.71
C ASP A 86 -45.16 25.28 24.31
N SER A 87 -46.09 25.73 23.46
CA SER A 87 -46.27 25.30 22.07
C SER A 87 -45.21 25.85 21.10
N ARG A 88 -44.16 26.52 21.59
CA ARG A 88 -43.09 27.16 20.78
C ARG A 88 -41.72 26.50 20.97
N GLY A 89 -41.64 25.41 21.74
CA GLY A 89 -40.46 24.55 21.85
C GLY A 89 -39.42 25.04 22.85
N TYR A 90 -39.81 25.89 23.80
CA TYR A 90 -38.92 26.37 24.86
C TYR A 90 -39.07 25.55 26.14
N PHE A 91 -37.96 25.32 26.83
CA PHE A 91 -37.94 24.75 28.18
C PHE A 91 -37.02 25.58 29.08
N ASN A 92 -37.41 25.70 30.36
CA ASN A 92 -36.64 26.39 31.40
C ASN A 92 -36.25 25.40 32.49
N LEU A 93 -35.01 25.50 32.96
CA LEU A 93 -34.48 24.62 33.98
C LEU A 93 -33.69 25.41 35.01
N THR A 94 -34.09 25.31 36.28
CA THR A 94 -33.45 26.02 37.39
C THR A 94 -32.90 25.00 38.38
N THR A 95 -31.61 25.10 38.71
CA THR A 95 -30.97 24.17 39.65
C THR A 95 -29.86 24.83 40.50
N ASP A 96 -29.56 24.26 41.67
CA ASP A 96 -28.65 24.81 42.68
C ASP A 96 -27.47 23.84 42.94
N PHE A 97 -26.25 24.04 42.40
CA PHE A 97 -25.12 23.09 42.63
C PHE A 97 -23.67 23.68 42.63
N LYS A 98 -22.72 22.85 43.11
CA LYS A 98 -21.31 23.16 43.47
C LYS A 98 -20.18 22.52 42.62
N GLN A 99 -20.40 21.78 41.53
CA GLN A 99 -19.36 21.33 40.54
C GLN A 99 -19.99 20.63 39.30
N GLU A 100 -19.17 20.25 38.29
CA GLU A 100 -19.47 19.94 36.86
C GLU A 100 -20.80 19.21 36.51
N MET A 101 -21.40 19.58 35.35
CA MET A 101 -22.62 18.98 34.80
C MET A 101 -22.41 18.28 33.43
N PHE A 102 -23.19 17.22 33.21
CA PHE A 102 -23.39 16.58 31.90
C PHE A 102 -24.88 16.59 31.55
N LEU A 103 -25.23 17.07 30.35
CA LEU A 103 -26.60 17.02 29.86
C LEU A 103 -26.78 15.76 29.01
N ARG A 104 -27.82 14.96 29.28
CA ARG A 104 -28.22 13.82 28.44
C ARG A 104 -29.60 14.11 27.85
N VAL A 105 -29.76 13.91 26.56
CA VAL A 105 -31.07 14.00 25.90
C VAL A 105 -31.35 12.66 25.25
N THR A 106 -32.49 12.06 25.59
CA THR A 106 -32.85 10.70 25.15
C THR A 106 -34.24 10.73 24.52
N ALA A 107 -34.31 10.77 23.19
CA ALA A 107 -35.56 10.61 22.46
C ALA A 107 -35.71 9.16 22.00
N GLN A 108 -36.90 8.58 22.13
CA GLN A 108 -37.20 7.14 21.94
C GLN A 108 -36.84 6.54 20.56
N SER A 109 -36.40 7.37 19.60
CA SER A 109 -36.04 6.97 18.24
C SER A 109 -34.75 7.62 17.72
N TYR A 110 -33.87 8.14 18.59
CA TYR A 110 -32.64 8.86 18.20
C TYR A 110 -31.43 8.47 19.08
N GLN A 111 -30.21 8.60 18.55
CA GLN A 111 -28.96 8.37 19.30
C GLN A 111 -28.85 9.31 20.51
N THR A 112 -28.31 8.80 21.63
CA THR A 112 -28.00 9.60 22.81
C THR A 112 -26.85 10.57 22.52
N ILE A 113 -27.04 11.88 22.74
CA ILE A 113 -25.98 12.89 22.61
C ILE A 113 -25.45 13.24 24.00
N HIS A 114 -24.13 13.19 24.18
CA HIS A 114 -23.42 13.66 25.38
C HIS A 114 -22.65 14.93 25.04
N LYS A 115 -22.94 16.05 25.72
CA LYS A 115 -22.19 17.31 25.54
C LYS A 115 -21.80 17.90 26.89
N ARG A 116 -20.51 18.18 27.06
CA ARG A 116 -19.94 18.81 28.27
C ARG A 116 -20.08 20.34 28.16
N ILE A 117 -20.49 21.00 29.24
CA ILE A 117 -20.64 22.46 29.29
C ILE A 117 -19.50 23.04 30.13
N PRO A 118 -18.55 23.79 29.55
CA PRO A 118 -17.51 24.46 30.33
C PRO A 118 -18.09 25.67 31.08
N ILE A 119 -17.72 25.84 32.34
CA ILE A 119 -18.08 27.02 33.15
C ILE A 119 -16.88 27.99 33.14
N PRO A 120 -17.06 29.28 32.81
CA PRO A 120 -15.96 30.27 32.82
C PRO A 120 -15.34 30.45 34.21
N SER A 121 -14.02 30.65 34.29
CA SER A 121 -13.26 30.67 35.56
C SER A 121 -13.34 31.95 36.39
N ASP A 122 -13.84 33.07 35.86
CA ASP A 122 -13.67 34.38 36.51
C ASP A 122 -14.95 35.24 36.51
N HIS A 123 -16.00 34.88 37.26
CA HIS A 123 -17.18 35.73 37.45
C HIS A 123 -17.60 35.84 38.93
N HIS A 124 -18.03 37.04 39.34
CA HIS A 124 -18.46 37.38 40.70
C HIS A 124 -19.83 36.76 41.08
N PRO A 125 -20.06 36.43 42.36
CA PRO A 125 -21.25 35.69 42.80
C PRO A 125 -22.43 36.62 43.09
N SER A 126 -23.13 37.10 42.05
CA SER A 126 -24.48 37.68 42.22
C SER A 126 -25.35 37.78 40.95
N GLU A 127 -24.95 37.23 39.81
CA GLU A 127 -25.74 37.39 38.57
C GLU A 127 -26.21 36.05 37.97
N GLU A 128 -27.42 36.10 37.43
CA GLU A 128 -28.11 35.00 36.75
C GLU A 128 -27.40 34.70 35.42
N ILE A 129 -26.85 33.49 35.29
CA ILE A 129 -26.24 33.06 34.03
C ILE A 129 -27.35 32.53 33.12
N VAL A 130 -27.73 33.30 32.10
CA VAL A 130 -28.63 32.86 31.03
C VAL A 130 -27.80 32.30 29.89
N LEU A 131 -27.92 30.99 29.69
CA LEU A 131 -27.32 30.27 28.59
C LEU A 131 -28.41 29.99 27.55
N ASP A 132 -28.31 30.57 26.36
CA ASP A 132 -29.28 30.41 25.27
C ASP A 132 -28.75 29.41 24.22
N TRP A 133 -29.44 28.28 24.03
CA TRP A 133 -28.95 27.14 23.22
C TRP A 133 -30.04 26.63 22.28
N GLN A 134 -29.62 26.26 21.06
CA GLN A 134 -30.47 25.61 20.06
C GLN A 134 -30.07 24.14 19.88
N ILE A 135 -31.06 23.24 19.96
CA ILE A 135 -30.91 21.83 19.59
C ILE A 135 -31.61 21.62 18.26
N VAL A 136 -30.84 21.29 17.22
CA VAL A 136 -31.35 20.90 15.90
C VAL A 136 -31.40 19.38 15.86
N LEU A 137 -32.60 18.82 15.68
CA LEU A 137 -32.79 17.40 15.43
C LEU A 137 -32.82 17.17 13.92
N THR A 138 -31.79 16.52 13.37
CA THR A 138 -31.80 16.04 11.99
C THR A 138 -32.23 14.58 11.97
N THR A 139 -33.26 14.25 11.19
CA THR A 139 -33.56 12.85 10.85
C THR A 139 -32.49 12.35 9.88
N LYS A 140 -31.62 11.45 10.32
CA LYS A 140 -30.84 10.61 9.40
C LYS A 140 -31.81 9.73 8.63
N VAL A 141 -32.09 10.06 7.38
CA VAL A 141 -32.51 9.04 6.42
C VAL A 141 -31.33 8.07 6.34
N ASP A 142 -31.57 6.77 6.56
CA ASP A 142 -30.54 5.75 6.38
C ASP A 142 -29.98 5.88 4.95
N SER A 143 -28.70 6.24 4.84
CA SER A 143 -28.03 6.46 3.56
C SER A 143 -28.11 5.24 2.66
N ASN A 144 -28.12 4.03 3.24
CA ASN A 144 -28.27 2.79 2.51
C ASN A 144 -29.68 2.64 1.92
N GLN A 145 -30.71 3.06 2.67
CA GLN A 145 -32.09 3.03 2.17
C GLN A 145 -32.30 4.04 1.03
N ARG A 146 -31.66 5.22 1.10
CA ARG A 146 -31.69 6.21 0.01
C ARG A 146 -30.99 5.68 -1.24
N MET A 147 -29.77 5.15 -1.10
CA MET A 147 -29.04 4.51 -2.21
C MET A 147 -29.90 3.43 -2.87
N LYS A 148 -30.41 2.49 -2.07
CA LYS A 148 -31.27 1.41 -2.54
C LYS A 148 -32.46 1.94 -3.33
N SER A 149 -33.17 2.95 -2.81
CA SER A 149 -34.33 3.53 -3.49
C SER A 149 -33.98 4.17 -4.84
N ILE A 150 -32.84 4.87 -4.93
CA ILE A 150 -32.40 5.53 -6.16
C ILE A 150 -32.00 4.49 -7.21
N VAL A 151 -31.20 3.50 -6.80
CA VAL A 151 -30.72 2.45 -7.70
C VAL A 151 -31.86 1.55 -8.16
N ASP A 152 -32.80 1.17 -7.27
CA ASP A 152 -33.99 0.39 -7.63
C ASP A 152 -34.84 1.12 -8.67
N LYS A 153 -35.03 2.43 -8.50
CA LYS A 153 -35.77 3.25 -9.45
C LYS A 153 -35.06 3.27 -10.80
N LEU A 154 -33.76 3.56 -10.83
CA LEU A 154 -32.99 3.63 -12.07
C LEU A 154 -33.02 2.28 -12.82
N LEU A 155 -32.78 1.16 -12.13
CA LEU A 155 -32.86 -0.18 -12.71
C LEU A 155 -34.24 -0.50 -13.30
N SER A 156 -35.31 -0.03 -12.66
CA SER A 156 -36.69 -0.25 -13.16
C SER A 156 -37.01 0.54 -14.43
N GLU A 157 -36.27 1.63 -14.69
CA GLU A 157 -36.44 2.47 -15.87
C GLU A 157 -35.54 2.04 -17.04
N MET A 158 -34.53 1.19 -16.80
CA MET A 158 -33.54 0.74 -17.79
C MET A 158 -34.04 -0.42 -18.66
N THR A 159 -33.70 -0.39 -19.95
CA THR A 159 -33.80 -1.55 -20.84
C THR A 159 -32.71 -2.58 -20.52
N LEU A 160 -32.86 -3.82 -21.02
CA LEU A 160 -31.81 -4.82 -20.90
C LEU A 160 -30.46 -4.34 -21.50
N ASP A 161 -30.50 -3.68 -22.65
CA ASP A 161 -29.29 -3.18 -23.32
C ASP A 161 -28.60 -2.07 -22.52
N GLU A 162 -29.35 -1.18 -21.87
CA GLU A 162 -28.76 -0.16 -21.00
C GLU A 162 -28.15 -0.77 -19.74
N LYS A 163 -28.76 -1.84 -19.19
CA LYS A 163 -28.19 -2.58 -18.05
C LYS A 163 -26.88 -3.26 -18.44
N ILE A 164 -26.84 -3.90 -19.62
CA ILE A 164 -25.62 -4.48 -20.19
C ILE A 164 -24.59 -3.38 -20.46
N GLY A 165 -25.01 -2.22 -20.95
CA GLY A 165 -24.16 -1.06 -21.20
C GLY A 165 -23.42 -0.55 -19.97
N GLN A 166 -24.04 -0.64 -18.78
CA GLN A 166 -23.35 -0.30 -17.52
C GLN A 166 -22.20 -1.27 -17.18
N LEU A 167 -22.19 -2.46 -17.76
CA LEU A 167 -21.16 -3.47 -17.52
C LEU A 167 -19.96 -3.30 -18.45
N ASN A 168 -19.99 -2.33 -19.37
CA ASN A 168 -18.92 -2.13 -20.36
C ASN A 168 -17.93 -1.04 -19.90
N LEU A 169 -16.64 -1.32 -20.00
CA LEU A 169 -15.53 -0.41 -19.70
C LEU A 169 -14.64 -0.23 -20.92
N GLU A 170 -14.66 0.97 -21.49
CA GLU A 170 -13.96 1.31 -22.73
C GLU A 170 -12.58 1.91 -22.48
N GLY A 171 -11.57 1.43 -23.19
CA GLY A 171 -10.25 2.07 -23.25
C GLY A 171 -10.28 3.28 -24.18
N VAL A 172 -9.91 4.45 -23.68
CA VAL A 172 -9.95 5.69 -24.47
C VAL A 172 -8.57 6.36 -24.45
N GLY A 173 -7.96 6.50 -25.63
CA GLY A 173 -6.74 7.29 -25.78
C GLY A 173 -7.02 8.79 -25.60
N PHE A 174 -6.01 9.57 -25.26
CA PHE A 174 -6.15 11.03 -25.18
C PHE A 174 -4.87 11.73 -25.66
N ASN A 175 -5.01 12.99 -26.06
CA ASN A 175 -3.91 13.87 -26.45
C ASN A 175 -4.08 15.26 -25.79
N ASN A 176 -3.22 16.22 -26.13
CA ASN A 176 -3.27 17.58 -25.57
C ASN A 176 -4.60 18.32 -25.86
N ASP A 177 -5.32 17.94 -26.92
CA ASP A 177 -6.58 18.58 -27.31
C ASP A 177 -7.79 17.99 -26.57
N GLY A 178 -7.67 16.76 -26.06
CA GLY A 178 -8.70 16.06 -25.30
C GLY A 178 -8.70 14.55 -25.56
N PRO A 179 -9.80 13.85 -25.24
CA PRO A 179 -9.94 12.42 -25.48
C PRO A 179 -10.09 12.16 -26.98
N ILE A 180 -9.51 11.05 -27.44
CA ILE A 180 -9.66 10.56 -28.81
C ILE A 180 -11.00 9.83 -28.90
N ILE A 181 -12.01 10.54 -29.38
CA ILE A 181 -13.37 10.01 -29.49
C ILE A 181 -13.59 9.50 -30.91
N SER A 182 -13.53 8.18 -31.08
CA SER A 182 -13.91 7.53 -32.33
C SER A 182 -15.41 7.68 -32.59
N LYS A 183 -15.82 7.51 -33.86
CA LYS A 183 -17.25 7.50 -34.23
C LYS A 183 -18.00 6.42 -33.44
N GLU A 184 -17.39 5.25 -33.31
CA GLU A 184 -17.94 4.10 -32.59
C GLU A 184 -18.14 4.40 -31.10
N LEU A 185 -17.13 4.94 -30.41
CA LEU A 185 -17.24 5.30 -28.99
C LEU A 185 -18.36 6.33 -28.77
N ARG A 186 -18.46 7.33 -29.64
CA ARG A 186 -19.54 8.33 -29.56
C ARG A 186 -20.92 7.68 -29.67
N GLU A 187 -21.09 6.76 -30.61
CA GLU A 187 -22.35 6.06 -30.82
C GLU A 187 -22.70 5.14 -29.63
N LYS A 188 -21.72 4.43 -29.06
CA LYS A 188 -21.91 3.64 -27.82
C LYS A 188 -22.37 4.52 -26.65
N LEU A 189 -21.71 5.66 -26.43
CA LEU A 189 -22.09 6.62 -25.38
C LEU A 189 -23.52 7.14 -25.56
N GLN A 190 -23.93 7.47 -26.78
CA GLN A 190 -25.29 7.92 -27.09
C GLN A 190 -26.36 6.86 -26.81
N ARG A 191 -26.03 5.58 -27.02
CA ARG A 191 -26.93 4.45 -26.73
C ARG A 191 -26.92 4.00 -25.27
N GLY A 192 -26.08 4.60 -24.42
CA GLY A 192 -25.94 4.20 -23.01
C GLY A 192 -25.17 2.88 -22.85
N GLU A 193 -24.33 2.51 -23.82
CA GLU A 193 -23.58 1.25 -23.90
C GLU A 193 -22.21 1.29 -23.20
N VAL A 194 -21.95 2.32 -22.40
CA VAL A 194 -20.66 2.53 -21.71
C VAL A 194 -20.91 2.87 -20.24
N GLY A 195 -20.42 2.02 -19.33
CA GLY A 195 -20.54 2.19 -17.89
C GLY A 195 -19.39 3.02 -17.30
N GLY A 196 -18.20 2.90 -17.87
CA GLY A 196 -17.03 3.66 -17.48
C GLY A 196 -15.98 3.73 -18.60
N VAL A 197 -14.95 4.54 -18.37
CA VAL A 197 -13.82 4.70 -19.28
C VAL A 197 -12.50 4.52 -18.55
N LEU A 198 -11.53 3.94 -19.24
CA LEU A 198 -10.16 3.73 -18.79
C LEU A 198 -9.21 4.61 -19.61
N GLY A 199 -8.20 5.17 -18.95
CA GLY A 199 -7.05 5.78 -19.62
C GLY A 199 -7.17 7.28 -19.88
N VAL A 200 -8.27 7.90 -19.47
CA VAL A 200 -8.51 9.34 -19.63
C VAL A 200 -8.48 10.03 -18.28
N TYR A 201 -7.58 10.99 -18.17
CA TYR A 201 -7.49 11.93 -17.07
C TYR A 201 -7.36 13.36 -17.61
N THR A 202 -7.39 14.33 -16.70
CA THR A 202 -7.60 15.78 -16.88
C THR A 202 -9.06 16.22 -16.82
N PRO A 203 -9.37 17.32 -16.10
CA PRO A 203 -10.74 17.85 -16.03
C PRO A 203 -11.33 18.17 -17.40
N LYS A 204 -10.53 18.72 -18.32
CA LYS A 204 -11.00 19.03 -19.67
C LYS A 204 -11.43 17.77 -20.43
N ALA A 205 -10.61 16.72 -20.39
CA ALA A 205 -10.92 15.50 -21.12
C ALA A 205 -12.10 14.73 -20.50
N ALA A 206 -12.12 14.62 -19.17
CA ALA A 206 -13.22 14.01 -18.43
C ALA A 206 -14.55 14.75 -18.66
N ARG A 207 -14.52 16.10 -18.68
CA ARG A 207 -15.71 16.93 -18.97
C ARG A 207 -16.32 16.58 -20.32
N ILE A 208 -15.52 16.46 -21.38
CA ILE A 208 -16.02 16.18 -22.73
C ILE A 208 -16.74 14.83 -22.77
N LEU A 209 -16.15 13.78 -22.20
CA LEU A 209 -16.76 12.44 -22.18
C LEU A 209 -18.01 12.42 -21.30
N GLN A 210 -17.95 13.05 -20.12
CA GLN A 210 -19.08 13.10 -19.20
C GLN A 210 -20.25 13.90 -19.78
N GLU A 211 -20.01 15.05 -20.44
CA GLU A 211 -21.04 15.81 -21.15
C GLU A 211 -21.67 15.00 -22.28
N LEU A 212 -20.90 14.19 -23.01
CA LEU A 212 -21.46 13.32 -24.05
C LEU A 212 -22.39 12.25 -23.46
N ALA A 213 -21.96 11.57 -22.39
CA ALA A 213 -22.77 10.56 -21.70
C ALA A 213 -24.06 11.17 -21.11
N ILE A 214 -23.93 12.30 -20.41
CA ILE A 214 -25.06 12.98 -19.77
C ILE A 214 -25.99 13.60 -20.80
N ASN A 215 -25.52 14.31 -21.83
CA ASN A 215 -26.42 15.05 -22.72
C ASN A 215 -27.03 14.20 -23.82
N SER A 216 -26.46 13.03 -24.13
CA SER A 216 -26.84 12.27 -25.32
C SER A 216 -27.47 10.90 -25.06
N SER A 217 -27.31 10.34 -23.86
CA SER A 217 -27.95 9.07 -23.49
C SER A 217 -29.36 9.29 -22.92
N ARG A 218 -30.24 8.29 -23.02
CA ARG A 218 -31.66 8.39 -22.62
C ARG A 218 -31.86 8.63 -21.12
N LEU A 219 -31.06 7.98 -20.27
CA LEU A 219 -31.18 8.03 -18.80
C LEU A 219 -30.12 8.93 -18.14
N HIS A 220 -29.23 9.55 -18.92
CA HIS A 220 -28.24 10.50 -18.43
C HIS A 220 -27.37 9.93 -17.29
N ILE A 221 -27.01 8.63 -17.37
CA ILE A 221 -26.20 7.97 -16.34
C ILE A 221 -24.73 8.37 -16.53
N PRO A 222 -24.03 8.89 -15.49
CA PRO A 222 -22.63 9.31 -15.60
C PRO A 222 -21.69 8.13 -15.78
N LEU A 223 -20.51 8.37 -16.36
CA LEU A 223 -19.38 7.46 -16.44
C LEU A 223 -18.56 7.47 -15.13
N ILE A 224 -17.97 6.31 -14.80
CA ILE A 224 -16.82 6.21 -13.88
C ILE A 224 -15.52 6.32 -14.71
N PHE A 225 -14.51 7.00 -14.18
CA PHE A 225 -13.20 7.20 -14.82
C PHE A 225 -12.12 6.45 -14.03
N GLY A 226 -11.59 5.39 -14.65
CA GLY A 226 -10.57 4.48 -14.10
C GLY A 226 -9.17 4.74 -14.64
N PHE A 227 -8.15 4.58 -13.80
CA PHE A 227 -6.74 4.64 -14.22
C PHE A 227 -5.78 3.89 -13.26
N ASP A 228 -4.62 3.47 -13.77
CA ASP A 228 -3.56 2.85 -12.98
C ASP A 228 -2.76 3.89 -12.19
N VAL A 229 -3.30 4.30 -11.03
CA VAL A 229 -2.60 5.13 -10.03
C VAL A 229 -1.99 4.20 -8.98
N ILE A 230 -0.87 3.57 -9.31
CA ILE A 230 -0.28 2.47 -8.52
C ILE A 230 0.55 2.99 -7.35
N HIS A 231 1.48 3.90 -7.61
CA HIS A 231 2.39 4.48 -6.61
C HIS A 231 2.48 6.00 -6.74
N GLY A 232 1.34 6.63 -7.01
CA GLY A 232 1.22 8.07 -7.24
C GLY A 232 0.57 8.38 -8.59
N HIS A 233 0.18 9.65 -8.79
CA HIS A 233 -0.41 10.11 -10.05
C HIS A 233 0.60 10.90 -10.88
N LYS A 234 0.86 12.18 -10.56
CA LYS A 234 1.93 12.97 -11.21
C LYS A 234 3.14 13.10 -10.30
N THR A 235 2.92 13.24 -9.00
CA THR A 235 3.95 12.96 -8.00
C THR A 235 4.05 11.46 -7.85
N VAL A 236 5.16 10.90 -8.31
CA VAL A 236 5.41 9.45 -8.29
C VAL A 236 6.28 9.12 -7.08
N PHE A 237 5.80 8.22 -6.24
CA PHE A 237 6.50 7.66 -5.07
C PHE A 237 7.36 6.47 -5.51
N PRO A 238 8.12 5.83 -4.61
CA PRO A 238 8.77 4.57 -4.94
C PRO A 238 7.78 3.51 -5.42
N ILE A 239 8.23 2.57 -6.24
CA ILE A 239 7.43 1.40 -6.63
C ILE A 239 6.91 0.63 -5.39
N PRO A 240 5.74 -0.04 -5.45
CA PRO A 240 5.13 -0.65 -4.25
C PRO A 240 6.04 -1.61 -3.46
N LEU A 241 6.91 -2.38 -4.14
CA LEU A 241 7.90 -3.23 -3.48
C LEU A 241 8.86 -2.40 -2.61
N ALA A 242 9.34 -1.27 -3.13
CA ALA A 242 10.13 -0.31 -2.37
C ALA A 242 9.31 0.35 -1.26
N MET A 243 8.04 0.65 -1.52
CA MET A 243 7.16 1.23 -0.51
C MET A 243 7.01 0.31 0.70
N SER A 244 6.84 -0.99 0.46
CA SER A 244 6.76 -1.99 1.51
C SER A 244 8.05 -2.08 2.34
N ALA A 245 9.21 -1.81 1.72
CA ALA A 245 10.51 -1.78 2.41
C ALA A 245 10.65 -0.65 3.44
N THR A 246 9.71 0.31 3.49
CA THR A 246 9.64 1.28 4.58
C THR A 246 9.20 0.69 5.91
N TRP A 247 8.43 -0.42 5.89
CA TRP A 247 7.77 -0.98 7.08
C TRP A 247 7.03 0.11 7.89
N ASN A 248 6.35 1.02 7.19
CA ASN A 248 5.64 2.13 7.80
C ASN A 248 4.26 2.30 7.14
N MET A 249 3.24 1.71 7.77
CA MET A 249 1.87 1.71 7.22
C MET A 249 1.27 3.11 7.17
N THR A 250 1.63 3.99 8.10
CA THR A 250 1.18 5.40 8.07
C THR A 250 1.75 6.14 6.87
N LEU A 251 3.01 5.89 6.54
CA LEU A 251 3.67 6.50 5.38
C LEU A 251 3.05 5.99 4.07
N ILE A 252 2.80 4.68 3.96
CA ILE A 252 2.12 4.05 2.81
C ILE A 252 0.68 4.59 2.63
N GLU A 253 -0.08 4.68 3.72
CA GLU A 253 -1.43 5.27 3.70
C GLU A 253 -1.39 6.74 3.24
N HIS A 254 -0.37 7.49 3.67
CA HIS A 254 -0.18 8.89 3.27
C HIS A 254 0.17 9.03 1.78
N SER A 255 1.00 8.15 1.19
CA SER A 255 1.24 8.20 -0.27
C SER A 255 -0.01 7.88 -1.08
N ALA A 256 -0.82 6.91 -0.64
CA ALA A 256 -2.11 6.61 -1.29
C ALA A 256 -3.08 7.80 -1.17
N ARG A 257 -3.07 8.51 -0.04
CA ARG A 257 -3.85 9.73 0.15
C ARG A 257 -3.45 10.84 -0.82
N ILE A 258 -2.15 11.08 -1.00
CA ILE A 258 -1.64 12.05 -1.99
C ILE A 258 -2.03 11.61 -3.40
N GLY A 259 -1.82 10.33 -3.73
CA GLY A 259 -2.22 9.76 -5.02
C GLY A 259 -3.70 9.97 -5.33
N ALA A 260 -4.58 9.77 -4.35
CA ALA A 260 -6.01 10.03 -4.49
C ALA A 260 -6.36 11.51 -4.66
N ILE A 261 -5.71 12.40 -3.91
CA ILE A 261 -5.91 13.85 -4.03
C ILE A 261 -5.55 14.29 -5.45
N GLU A 262 -4.37 13.88 -5.95
CA GLU A 262 -3.95 14.22 -7.30
C GLU A 262 -4.85 13.59 -8.37
N ALA A 263 -5.19 12.31 -8.23
CA ALA A 263 -6.04 11.60 -9.19
C ALA A 263 -7.42 12.26 -9.30
N THR A 264 -8.05 12.57 -8.16
CA THR A 264 -9.36 13.23 -8.12
C THR A 264 -9.32 14.66 -8.60
N ALA A 265 -8.24 15.39 -8.33
CA ALA A 265 -8.01 16.71 -8.91
C ALA A 265 -7.89 16.65 -10.44
N ASP A 266 -7.37 15.54 -10.98
CA ASP A 266 -7.28 15.26 -12.42
C ASP A 266 -8.52 14.53 -12.98
N ALA A 267 -9.64 14.58 -12.24
CA ALA A 267 -10.97 14.05 -12.57
C ALA A 267 -11.15 12.53 -12.56
N LEU A 268 -10.17 11.77 -12.05
CA LEU A 268 -10.32 10.34 -11.80
C LEU A 268 -11.17 10.08 -10.56
N ASN A 269 -11.95 9.01 -10.56
CA ASN A 269 -12.79 8.61 -9.42
C ASN A 269 -12.69 7.12 -9.09
N TRP A 270 -11.85 6.39 -9.83
CA TRP A 270 -11.57 4.98 -9.62
C TRP A 270 -10.12 4.67 -9.98
N VAL A 271 -9.42 3.91 -9.15
CA VAL A 271 -8.01 3.53 -9.38
C VAL A 271 -7.82 2.03 -9.31
N PHE A 272 -6.98 1.50 -10.20
CA PHE A 272 -6.63 0.08 -10.26
C PHE A 272 -5.48 -0.27 -9.30
N SER A 273 -5.70 0.03 -8.02
CA SER A 273 -4.73 -0.12 -6.93
C SER A 273 -5.46 -0.37 -5.60
N PRO A 274 -4.86 -1.13 -4.65
CA PRO A 274 -3.52 -1.72 -4.69
C PRO A 274 -3.41 -3.05 -5.44
N MET A 275 -2.25 -3.30 -6.05
CA MET A 275 -1.84 -4.67 -6.38
C MET A 275 -1.32 -5.35 -5.10
N VAL A 276 -1.84 -6.53 -4.77
CA VAL A 276 -1.60 -7.20 -3.47
C VAL A 276 -1.20 -8.67 -3.63
N ASP A 277 -0.75 -9.05 -4.83
CA ASP A 277 -0.35 -10.42 -5.11
C ASP A 277 0.95 -10.77 -4.36
N ILE A 278 0.93 -11.85 -3.59
CA ILE A 278 2.15 -12.41 -2.99
C ILE A 278 2.98 -13.07 -4.09
N ALA A 279 4.28 -12.78 -4.12
CA ALA A 279 5.21 -13.33 -5.10
C ALA A 279 6.43 -13.96 -4.41
N HIS A 280 6.69 -15.24 -4.72
CA HIS A 280 7.89 -15.97 -4.29
C HIS A 280 8.89 -16.18 -5.43
N ASP A 281 8.65 -15.51 -6.56
CA ASP A 281 9.42 -15.66 -7.79
C ASP A 281 9.88 -14.29 -8.32
N PRO A 282 11.12 -13.86 -8.05
CA PRO A 282 11.61 -12.55 -8.50
C PRO A 282 11.84 -12.48 -10.01
N ARG A 283 11.70 -13.58 -10.78
CA ARG A 283 11.70 -13.53 -12.25
C ARG A 283 10.48 -12.78 -12.78
N TRP A 284 9.36 -12.87 -12.06
CA TRP A 284 8.12 -12.24 -12.47
C TRP A 284 8.24 -10.73 -12.48
N GLY A 285 7.88 -10.14 -13.63
CA GLY A 285 7.97 -8.70 -13.87
C GLY A 285 7.21 -7.88 -12.84
N ARG A 286 6.05 -8.35 -12.41
CA ARG A 286 5.10 -7.58 -11.59
C ARG A 286 5.35 -7.66 -10.08
N ILE A 287 6.44 -8.32 -9.63
CA ILE A 287 6.81 -8.31 -8.20
C ILE A 287 7.00 -6.88 -7.66
N LEU A 288 7.37 -5.91 -8.51
CA LEU A 288 7.45 -4.51 -8.07
C LEU A 288 6.12 -3.94 -7.59
N GLU A 289 4.99 -4.45 -8.10
CA GLU A 289 3.66 -3.87 -7.89
C GLU A 289 3.08 -4.31 -6.55
N GLY A 290 3.62 -5.38 -5.97
CA GLY A 290 3.18 -5.94 -4.69
C GLY A 290 4.06 -5.52 -3.51
N ALA A 291 3.80 -6.15 -2.37
CA ALA A 291 4.48 -5.89 -1.10
C ALA A 291 5.48 -6.99 -0.70
N GLY A 292 5.99 -7.75 -1.67
CA GLY A 292 6.96 -8.82 -1.47
C GLY A 292 6.34 -10.19 -1.19
N GLU A 293 6.97 -10.97 -0.30
CA GLU A 293 6.70 -12.41 -0.12
C GLU A 293 5.84 -12.77 1.09
N ASP A 294 5.57 -11.82 1.98
CA ASP A 294 4.96 -12.07 3.28
C ASP A 294 3.45 -11.76 3.31
N PRO A 295 2.58 -12.73 3.70
CA PRO A 295 1.13 -12.54 3.72
C PRO A 295 0.68 -11.51 4.77
N TRP A 296 1.34 -11.45 5.92
CA TRP A 296 0.94 -10.56 7.01
C TRP A 296 1.26 -9.10 6.66
N LEU A 297 2.50 -8.82 6.22
CA LEU A 297 2.92 -7.49 5.78
C LEU A 297 2.13 -7.06 4.54
N GLY A 298 1.94 -7.96 3.56
CA GLY A 298 1.10 -7.69 2.39
C GLY A 298 -0.33 -7.30 2.78
N SER A 299 -0.90 -7.95 3.79
CA SER A 299 -2.22 -7.60 4.34
C SER A 299 -2.25 -6.21 4.99
N GLN A 300 -1.19 -5.83 5.72
CA GLN A 300 -1.09 -4.49 6.31
C GLN A 300 -1.00 -3.41 5.22
N VAL A 301 -0.18 -3.65 4.18
CA VAL A 301 -0.01 -2.74 3.04
C VAL A 301 -1.32 -2.60 2.26
N ALA A 302 -2.00 -3.71 1.96
CA ALA A 302 -3.29 -3.72 1.28
C ALA A 302 -4.32 -2.83 1.99
N ALA A 303 -4.46 -3.01 3.31
CA ALA A 303 -5.40 -2.24 4.11
C ALA A 303 -5.01 -0.74 4.19
N ALA A 304 -3.72 -0.43 4.31
CA ALA A 304 -3.21 0.95 4.34
C ALA A 304 -3.48 1.68 3.01
N MET A 305 -3.25 1.03 1.87
CA MET A 305 -3.51 1.60 0.55
C MET A 305 -5.01 1.86 0.34
N VAL A 306 -5.88 0.89 0.67
CA VAL A 306 -7.34 1.05 0.54
C VAL A 306 -7.87 2.21 1.39
N ARG A 307 -7.44 2.30 2.66
CA ARG A 307 -7.81 3.44 3.53
C ARG A 307 -7.27 4.77 2.99
N GLY A 308 -6.03 4.77 2.50
CA GLY A 308 -5.39 5.93 1.91
C GLY A 308 -6.15 6.47 0.69
N TYR A 309 -6.67 5.60 -0.16
CA TYR A 309 -7.48 6.01 -1.32
C TYR A 309 -8.90 6.47 -0.92
N GLN A 310 -9.60 5.68 -0.13
CA GLN A 310 -11.05 5.83 0.06
C GLN A 310 -11.44 6.65 1.30
N ALA A 311 -10.51 6.82 2.25
CA ALA A 311 -10.81 7.29 3.61
C ALA A 311 -12.05 6.57 4.18
N ASN A 312 -12.95 7.33 4.82
CA ASN A 312 -14.19 6.82 5.40
C ASN A 312 -15.45 7.20 4.61
N ASN A 313 -15.32 7.90 3.48
CA ASN A 313 -16.45 8.34 2.67
C ASN A 313 -16.03 8.60 1.21
N LEU A 314 -16.48 7.75 0.29
CA LEU A 314 -16.21 7.84 -1.15
C LEU A 314 -16.87 9.02 -1.85
N SER A 315 -17.84 9.71 -1.22
CA SER A 315 -18.51 10.86 -1.83
C SER A 315 -17.71 12.17 -1.66
N ARG A 316 -16.53 12.10 -1.03
CA ARG A 316 -15.69 13.29 -0.85
C ARG A 316 -14.93 13.56 -2.15
N ILE A 317 -14.77 14.84 -2.43
CA ILE A 317 -14.08 15.34 -3.63
C ILE A 317 -12.61 14.90 -3.74
N ASP A 318 -11.99 14.54 -2.61
CA ASP A 318 -10.59 14.15 -2.49
C ASP A 318 -10.40 12.63 -2.33
N THR A 319 -11.48 11.83 -2.39
CA THR A 319 -11.45 10.36 -2.27
C THR A 319 -11.71 9.66 -3.59
N VAL A 320 -11.12 8.48 -3.76
CA VAL A 320 -11.17 7.70 -5.00
C VAL A 320 -11.49 6.25 -4.66
N ALA A 321 -12.31 5.56 -5.47
CA ALA A 321 -12.58 4.14 -5.25
C ALA A 321 -11.33 3.30 -5.53
N ALA A 322 -10.95 2.45 -4.57
CA ALA A 322 -9.85 1.51 -4.72
C ALA A 322 -10.32 0.21 -5.39
N CYS A 323 -9.45 -0.37 -6.21
CA CYS A 323 -9.65 -1.65 -6.87
C CYS A 323 -8.45 -2.53 -6.57
N PHE A 324 -8.59 -3.45 -5.61
CA PHE A 324 -7.48 -4.36 -5.33
C PHE A 324 -7.33 -5.38 -6.46
N LYS A 325 -6.09 -5.74 -6.78
CA LYS A 325 -5.76 -6.63 -7.90
C LYS A 325 -4.55 -7.53 -7.60
N HIS A 326 -4.36 -8.66 -8.28
CA HIS A 326 -5.24 -9.28 -9.27
C HIS A 326 -5.84 -10.54 -8.64
N PHE A 327 -7.14 -10.52 -8.38
CA PHE A 327 -7.79 -11.55 -7.57
C PHE A 327 -8.00 -12.81 -8.42
N GLY A 328 -7.37 -13.96 -8.14
CA GLY A 328 -6.35 -14.17 -7.11
C GLY A 328 -5.19 -15.06 -7.56
N LEU A 329 -4.14 -15.07 -6.73
CA LEU A 329 -2.96 -15.95 -6.80
C LEU A 329 -1.94 -15.63 -7.90
N TYR A 330 -2.09 -14.50 -8.59
CA TYR A 330 -1.38 -14.22 -9.83
C TYR A 330 0.15 -14.24 -9.73
N GLY A 331 0.71 -13.79 -8.59
CA GLY A 331 2.14 -13.82 -8.33
C GLY A 331 2.78 -15.21 -8.17
N ALA A 332 2.00 -16.28 -8.27
CA ALA A 332 2.47 -17.67 -8.28
C ALA A 332 2.69 -18.24 -9.70
N ALA A 333 2.64 -17.40 -10.75
CA ALA A 333 2.75 -17.85 -12.13
C ALA A 333 3.99 -18.73 -12.36
N GLU A 334 3.80 -19.91 -12.95
CA GLU A 334 4.85 -20.90 -13.13
C GLU A 334 6.07 -20.30 -13.86
N SER A 335 7.27 -20.63 -13.34
CA SER A 335 8.55 -20.11 -13.84
C SER A 335 8.68 -18.58 -13.81
N GLY A 336 7.84 -17.89 -13.03
CA GLY A 336 7.82 -16.43 -12.95
C GLY A 336 7.55 -15.78 -14.31
N ARG A 337 6.87 -16.48 -15.23
CA ARG A 337 6.46 -15.95 -16.53
C ARG A 337 5.07 -15.39 -16.38
N ASP A 338 4.92 -14.12 -16.74
CA ASP A 338 3.64 -13.45 -16.64
C ASP A 338 2.51 -14.21 -17.37
N TYR A 339 1.29 -14.12 -16.84
CA TYR A 339 0.08 -14.81 -17.34
C TYR A 339 0.07 -16.34 -17.27
N ASN A 340 1.20 -16.98 -16.91
CA ASN A 340 1.34 -18.42 -16.98
C ASN A 340 0.48 -19.14 -15.92
N THR A 341 0.35 -20.46 -16.06
CA THR A 341 -0.40 -21.34 -15.16
C THR A 341 -0.08 -21.08 -13.69
N VAL A 342 -1.13 -21.11 -12.86
CA VAL A 342 -1.03 -21.15 -11.40
C VAL A 342 -1.76 -22.39 -10.87
N ASP A 343 -1.05 -23.17 -10.07
CA ASP A 343 -1.60 -24.35 -9.38
C ASP A 343 -1.05 -24.42 -7.96
N MET A 344 -1.93 -24.66 -6.99
CA MET A 344 -1.54 -24.92 -5.61
C MET A 344 -2.67 -25.55 -4.81
N SER A 345 -2.32 -26.19 -3.69
CA SER A 345 -3.34 -26.69 -2.74
C SER A 345 -4.14 -25.55 -2.10
N PRO A 346 -5.42 -25.76 -1.75
CA PRO A 346 -6.21 -24.78 -1.00
C PRO A 346 -5.53 -24.26 0.28
N ILE A 347 -4.91 -25.13 1.08
CA ILE A 347 -4.18 -24.71 2.30
C ILE A 347 -3.13 -23.64 1.97
N ARG A 348 -2.38 -23.82 0.88
CA ARG A 348 -1.38 -22.83 0.44
C ARG A 348 -2.04 -21.52 0.00
N MET A 349 -3.18 -21.58 -0.68
CA MET A 349 -3.94 -20.38 -1.06
C MET A 349 -4.32 -19.58 0.19
N TYR A 350 -5.00 -20.22 1.15
CA TYR A 350 -5.54 -19.55 2.33
C TYR A 350 -4.45 -19.04 3.28
N GLU A 351 -3.36 -19.79 3.45
CA GLU A 351 -2.27 -19.40 4.35
C GLU A 351 -1.39 -18.30 3.77
N PHE A 352 -1.05 -18.37 2.47
CA PHE A 352 0.05 -17.58 1.92
C PHE A 352 -0.34 -16.57 0.85
N TYR A 353 -1.45 -16.74 0.14
CA TYR A 353 -1.75 -15.90 -1.02
C TYR A 353 -3.05 -15.11 -0.87
N LEU A 354 -4.07 -15.69 -0.23
CA LEU A 354 -5.36 -15.06 -0.02
C LEU A 354 -5.41 -13.93 1.04
N PRO A 355 -4.56 -13.91 2.09
CA PRO A 355 -4.69 -12.92 3.16
C PRO A 355 -4.69 -11.45 2.71
N PRO A 356 -3.80 -10.99 1.78
CA PRO A 356 -3.82 -9.59 1.37
C PRO A 356 -5.09 -9.15 0.64
N TYR A 357 -5.69 -10.01 -0.19
CA TYR A 357 -6.99 -9.71 -0.82
C TYR A 357 -8.09 -9.63 0.24
N ARG A 358 -8.08 -10.54 1.22
CA ARG A 358 -9.03 -10.52 2.33
C ARG A 358 -8.92 -9.21 3.12
N ALA A 359 -7.69 -8.76 3.40
CA ALA A 359 -7.44 -7.50 4.09
C ALA A 359 -7.94 -6.28 3.28
N ALA A 360 -7.83 -6.30 1.95
CA ALA A 360 -8.40 -5.25 1.10
C ALA A 360 -9.95 -5.22 1.15
N VAL A 361 -10.58 -6.40 1.18
CA VAL A 361 -12.04 -6.53 1.38
C VAL A 361 -12.46 -6.01 2.74
N ASP A 362 -11.79 -6.42 3.81
CA ASP A 362 -12.09 -6.00 5.18
C ASP A 362 -11.84 -4.49 5.39
N ALA A 363 -10.89 -3.90 4.66
CA ALA A 363 -10.65 -2.46 4.61
C ALA A 363 -11.71 -1.68 3.81
N GLY A 364 -12.64 -2.38 3.15
CA GLY A 364 -13.79 -1.79 2.47
C GLY A 364 -13.53 -1.35 1.03
N ALA A 365 -12.59 -1.98 0.30
CA ALA A 365 -12.31 -1.67 -1.10
C ALA A 365 -13.60 -1.61 -1.97
N GLY A 366 -13.67 -0.61 -2.86
CA GLY A 366 -14.86 -0.34 -3.67
C GLY A 366 -15.06 -1.33 -4.81
N SER A 367 -13.97 -1.91 -5.32
CA SER A 367 -13.99 -2.92 -6.38
C SER A 367 -12.83 -3.92 -6.27
N VAL A 368 -12.86 -4.94 -7.11
CA VAL A 368 -11.79 -5.92 -7.29
C VAL A 368 -11.58 -6.18 -8.79
N MET A 369 -10.33 -6.40 -9.19
CA MET A 369 -9.98 -6.81 -10.55
C MET A 369 -9.67 -8.30 -10.59
N THR A 370 -10.19 -9.03 -11.58
CA THR A 370 -9.81 -10.43 -11.79
C THR A 370 -8.34 -10.55 -12.21
N SER A 371 -7.77 -11.75 -12.13
CA SER A 371 -6.45 -12.07 -12.67
C SER A 371 -6.54 -12.80 -14.00
N PHE A 372 -5.41 -12.86 -14.72
CA PHE A 372 -5.29 -13.58 -15.99
C PHE A 372 -5.15 -15.10 -15.81
N ASN A 373 -4.50 -15.56 -14.74
CA ASN A 373 -4.16 -16.97 -14.58
C ASN A 373 -5.38 -17.87 -14.34
N GLU A 374 -5.20 -19.15 -14.66
CA GLU A 374 -6.05 -20.22 -14.14
C GLU A 374 -5.74 -20.54 -12.68
N ILE A 375 -6.74 -21.04 -11.97
CA ILE A 375 -6.62 -21.62 -10.64
C ILE A 375 -7.25 -22.99 -10.70
N ASN A 376 -6.44 -24.04 -10.53
CA ASN A 376 -6.86 -25.44 -10.65
C ASN A 376 -7.58 -25.71 -12.00
N GLY A 377 -7.05 -25.15 -13.10
CA GLY A 377 -7.59 -25.32 -14.45
C GLY A 377 -8.78 -24.41 -14.82
N VAL A 378 -9.21 -23.50 -13.94
CA VAL A 378 -10.28 -22.53 -14.25
C VAL A 378 -9.73 -21.10 -14.16
N PRO A 379 -9.64 -20.35 -15.28
CA PRO A 379 -9.30 -18.93 -15.30
C PRO A 379 -10.09 -18.13 -14.29
N SER A 380 -9.41 -17.23 -13.57
CA SER A 380 -10.00 -16.42 -12.51
C SER A 380 -11.28 -15.70 -12.94
N THR A 381 -11.31 -15.16 -14.16
CA THR A 381 -12.47 -14.44 -14.74
C THR A 381 -13.72 -15.31 -14.91
N ALA A 382 -13.57 -16.65 -14.98
CA ALA A 382 -14.67 -17.61 -15.07
C ALA A 382 -14.84 -18.47 -13.81
N ASN A 383 -14.14 -18.14 -12.72
CA ASN A 383 -14.05 -18.99 -11.54
C ASN A 383 -15.14 -18.63 -10.50
N GLN A 384 -16.25 -19.37 -10.52
CA GLN A 384 -17.38 -19.15 -9.62
C GLN A 384 -17.02 -19.35 -8.14
N TRP A 385 -16.18 -20.33 -7.82
CA TRP A 385 -15.71 -20.54 -6.45
C TRP A 385 -14.98 -19.30 -5.93
N LEU A 386 -14.12 -18.71 -6.75
CA LEU A 386 -13.33 -17.54 -6.38
C LEU A 386 -14.23 -16.29 -6.23
N LEU A 387 -14.99 -15.96 -7.28
CA LEU A 387 -15.69 -14.67 -7.40
C LEU A 387 -17.03 -14.62 -6.67
N THR A 388 -17.66 -15.78 -6.44
CA THR A 388 -18.95 -15.86 -5.74
C THR A 388 -18.79 -16.55 -4.39
N ASP A 389 -18.35 -17.81 -4.35
CA ASP A 389 -18.40 -18.59 -3.10
C ASP A 389 -17.44 -18.03 -2.04
N LEU A 390 -16.20 -17.72 -2.42
CA LEU A 390 -15.20 -17.14 -1.54
C LEU A 390 -15.44 -15.63 -1.33
N LEU A 391 -15.33 -14.84 -2.39
CA LEU A 391 -15.36 -13.37 -2.30
C LEU A 391 -16.68 -12.83 -1.73
N ARG A 392 -17.82 -13.35 -2.18
CA ARG A 392 -19.14 -12.85 -1.75
C ARG A 392 -19.74 -13.71 -0.65
N GLY A 393 -19.64 -15.04 -0.76
CA GLY A 393 -20.22 -15.98 0.20
C GLY A 393 -19.49 -16.01 1.54
N GLN A 394 -18.16 -16.10 1.54
CA GLN A 394 -17.37 -16.16 2.77
C GLN A 394 -16.87 -14.79 3.24
N TRP A 395 -16.49 -13.91 2.31
CA TRP A 395 -15.90 -12.61 2.67
C TRP A 395 -16.90 -11.45 2.64
N ASN A 396 -18.15 -11.69 2.22
CA ASN A 396 -19.23 -10.69 2.20
C ASN A 396 -18.88 -9.41 1.42
N PHE A 397 -18.09 -9.52 0.35
CA PHE A 397 -17.74 -8.37 -0.48
C PHE A 397 -18.97 -7.76 -1.18
N THR A 398 -19.18 -6.46 -0.98
CA THR A 398 -20.35 -5.73 -1.50
C THR A 398 -20.05 -4.84 -2.70
N GLY A 399 -18.78 -4.68 -3.08
CA GLY A 399 -18.38 -3.94 -4.28
C GLY A 399 -18.63 -4.70 -5.58
N PHE A 400 -18.08 -4.17 -6.67
CA PHE A 400 -18.16 -4.78 -8.00
C PHE A 400 -16.83 -5.41 -8.43
N VAL A 401 -16.93 -6.41 -9.31
CA VAL A 401 -15.82 -7.13 -9.93
C VAL A 401 -15.63 -6.62 -11.35
N VAL A 402 -14.47 -6.05 -11.66
CA VAL A 402 -14.05 -5.74 -13.04
C VAL A 402 -13.10 -6.83 -13.54
N THR A 403 -13.12 -7.14 -14.83
CA THR A 403 -12.08 -7.99 -15.41
C THR A 403 -10.76 -7.23 -15.54
N ASP A 404 -9.65 -7.96 -15.61
CA ASP A 404 -8.44 -7.41 -16.22
C ASP A 404 -8.65 -7.19 -17.74
N SER A 405 -7.70 -6.51 -18.38
CA SER A 405 -7.77 -6.07 -19.77
C SER A 405 -8.04 -7.24 -20.72
N THR A 406 -9.20 -7.19 -21.38
CA THR A 406 -9.66 -8.20 -22.34
C THR A 406 -9.80 -9.63 -21.81
N ALA A 407 -9.76 -9.83 -20.49
CA ALA A 407 -9.65 -11.16 -19.88
C ALA A 407 -10.82 -12.10 -20.19
N ILE A 408 -12.02 -11.58 -20.53
CA ILE A 408 -13.14 -12.41 -20.99
C ILE A 408 -12.82 -13.06 -22.34
N SER A 409 -12.28 -12.29 -23.28
CA SER A 409 -11.94 -12.79 -24.61
C SER A 409 -10.77 -13.78 -24.56
N GLU A 410 -9.85 -13.62 -23.61
CA GLU A 410 -8.71 -14.52 -23.42
C GLU A 410 -9.14 -15.90 -22.90
N LEU A 411 -10.33 -16.04 -22.32
CA LEU A 411 -10.89 -17.35 -21.98
C LEU A 411 -11.04 -18.27 -23.21
N ILE A 412 -11.17 -17.70 -24.41
CA ILE A 412 -11.16 -18.44 -25.67
C ILE A 412 -9.78 -19.09 -25.88
N VAL A 413 -8.71 -18.36 -25.61
CA VAL A 413 -7.32 -18.83 -25.72
C VAL A 413 -7.02 -19.89 -24.66
N HIS A 414 -7.58 -19.74 -23.45
CA HIS A 414 -7.57 -20.80 -22.43
C HIS A 414 -8.41 -22.03 -22.80
N GLY A 415 -9.23 -21.97 -23.86
CA GLY A 415 -9.98 -23.12 -24.38
C GLY A 415 -11.37 -23.33 -23.78
N LEU A 416 -12.00 -22.28 -23.21
CA LEU A 416 -13.28 -22.41 -22.49
C LEU A 416 -14.54 -22.26 -23.37
N GLY A 417 -14.38 -21.97 -24.66
CA GLY A 417 -15.49 -21.86 -25.62
C GLY A 417 -15.37 -20.66 -26.54
N ASN A 418 -16.47 -20.33 -27.22
CA ASN A 418 -16.59 -19.10 -28.02
C ASN A 418 -16.93 -17.88 -27.15
N LEU A 419 -16.91 -16.67 -27.75
CA LEU A 419 -17.15 -15.41 -27.04
C LEU A 419 -18.45 -15.38 -26.23
N GLN A 420 -19.57 -15.88 -26.78
CA GLN A 420 -20.85 -15.92 -26.06
C GLN A 420 -20.78 -16.85 -24.84
N GLU A 421 -20.15 -18.02 -24.99
CA GLU A 421 -20.02 -19.01 -23.92
C GLU A 421 -19.15 -18.47 -22.78
N VAL A 422 -18.02 -17.84 -23.10
CA VAL A 422 -17.11 -17.29 -22.08
C VAL A 422 -17.67 -16.04 -21.41
N SER A 423 -18.43 -15.20 -22.12
CA SER A 423 -19.19 -14.09 -21.53
C SER A 423 -20.22 -14.59 -20.53
N ALA A 424 -21.03 -15.58 -20.92
CA ALA A 424 -22.04 -16.18 -20.04
C ALA A 424 -21.39 -16.83 -18.80
N ARG A 425 -20.26 -17.52 -18.97
CA ARG A 425 -19.49 -18.09 -17.85
C ARG A 425 -19.00 -17.00 -16.90
N SER A 426 -18.43 -15.91 -17.43
CA SER A 426 -17.83 -14.84 -16.63
C SER A 426 -18.86 -14.12 -15.76
N ILE A 427 -19.98 -13.71 -16.35
CA ILE A 427 -21.02 -13.01 -15.58
C ILE A 427 -21.71 -13.92 -14.56
N ASN A 428 -21.93 -15.19 -14.89
CA ASN A 428 -22.50 -16.16 -13.95
C ASN A 428 -21.52 -16.51 -12.82
N ALA A 429 -20.21 -16.44 -13.06
CA ALA A 429 -19.19 -16.63 -12.02
C ALA A 429 -19.16 -15.47 -11.01
N GLY A 430 -19.56 -14.26 -11.42
CA GLY A 430 -19.65 -13.08 -10.55
C GLY A 430 -18.93 -11.84 -11.06
N VAL A 431 -18.45 -11.83 -12.31
CA VAL A 431 -17.92 -10.62 -12.98
C VAL A 431 -19.06 -9.62 -13.20
N ASP A 432 -18.81 -8.35 -12.89
CA ASP A 432 -19.79 -7.27 -13.02
C ASP A 432 -19.46 -6.28 -14.16
N MET A 433 -18.18 -6.12 -14.51
CA MET A 433 -17.74 -5.17 -15.55
C MET A 433 -16.65 -5.77 -16.44
N ASP A 434 -16.82 -5.65 -17.75
CA ASP A 434 -15.96 -6.13 -18.83
C ASP A 434 -15.02 -5.02 -19.32
N MET A 435 -13.72 -5.23 -19.15
CA MET A 435 -12.69 -4.29 -19.57
C MET A 435 -12.21 -4.58 -21.00
N GLY A 436 -12.55 -3.69 -21.93
CA GLY A 436 -11.93 -3.61 -23.25
C GLY A 436 -12.25 -4.74 -24.26
N SER A 437 -13.05 -5.75 -23.90
CA SER A 437 -13.34 -6.86 -24.83
C SER A 437 -14.66 -6.74 -25.60
N ASP A 438 -15.57 -5.86 -25.17
CA ASP A 438 -16.97 -5.76 -25.65
C ASP A 438 -17.76 -7.10 -25.60
N ALA A 439 -17.25 -8.11 -24.91
CA ALA A 439 -17.82 -9.45 -24.89
C ALA A 439 -19.18 -9.45 -24.21
N PHE A 440 -19.35 -8.69 -23.12
CA PHE A 440 -20.64 -8.51 -22.48
C PHE A 440 -21.63 -7.77 -23.37
N LEU A 441 -21.21 -6.63 -23.93
CA LEU A 441 -22.03 -5.78 -24.78
C LEU A 441 -22.59 -6.54 -26.00
N THR A 442 -21.77 -7.37 -26.63
CA THR A 442 -22.11 -8.02 -27.90
C THR A 442 -22.84 -9.36 -27.74
N THR A 443 -22.83 -9.98 -26.56
CA THR A 443 -23.31 -11.38 -26.41
C THR A 443 -24.36 -11.62 -25.33
N LEU A 444 -24.49 -10.75 -24.32
CA LEU A 444 -25.35 -11.04 -23.17
C LEU A 444 -26.84 -10.97 -23.49
N ASN A 445 -27.28 -10.06 -24.37
CA ASN A 445 -28.69 -9.99 -24.77
C ASN A 445 -29.15 -11.33 -25.38
N GLN A 446 -28.38 -11.87 -26.33
CA GLN A 446 -28.64 -13.19 -26.91
C GLN A 446 -28.56 -14.31 -25.86
N SER A 447 -27.64 -14.22 -24.91
CA SER A 447 -27.49 -15.21 -23.83
C SER A 447 -28.70 -15.24 -22.88
N VAL A 448 -29.32 -14.08 -22.62
CA VAL A 448 -30.58 -13.98 -21.89
C VAL A 448 -31.73 -14.61 -22.68
N GLN A 449 -31.86 -14.28 -23.97
CA GLN A 449 -32.88 -14.87 -24.84
C GLN A 449 -32.79 -16.41 -24.92
N GLN A 450 -31.57 -16.95 -24.83
CA GLN A 450 -31.29 -18.38 -24.84
C GLN A 450 -31.36 -19.05 -23.46
N GLY A 451 -31.60 -18.29 -22.38
CA GLY A 451 -31.62 -18.82 -21.00
C GLY A 451 -30.25 -19.25 -20.46
N LYS A 452 -29.14 -18.83 -21.08
CA LYS A 452 -27.77 -19.08 -20.61
C LYS A 452 -27.37 -18.16 -19.45
N VAL A 453 -27.97 -16.96 -19.40
CA VAL A 453 -27.80 -15.96 -18.35
C VAL A 453 -29.19 -15.48 -17.94
N SER A 454 -29.44 -15.29 -16.64
CA SER A 454 -30.72 -14.75 -16.18
C SER A 454 -30.71 -13.22 -16.23
N GLU A 455 -31.85 -12.59 -16.48
CA GLU A 455 -31.96 -11.12 -16.40
C GLU A 455 -31.66 -10.62 -14.98
N GLN A 456 -31.97 -11.41 -13.95
CA GLN A 456 -31.60 -11.11 -12.57
C GLN A 456 -30.08 -11.05 -12.37
N THR A 457 -29.30 -11.89 -13.05
CA THR A 457 -27.83 -11.82 -13.02
C THR A 457 -27.34 -10.47 -13.57
N ILE A 458 -27.92 -10.02 -14.69
CA ILE A 458 -27.62 -8.71 -15.29
C ILE A 458 -28.02 -7.57 -14.34
N ASP A 459 -29.20 -7.66 -13.71
CA ASP A 459 -29.67 -6.67 -12.74
C ASP A 459 -28.72 -6.52 -11.55
N GLN A 460 -28.18 -7.63 -11.02
CA GLN A 460 -27.26 -7.59 -9.90
C GLN A 460 -25.89 -7.01 -10.28
N ALA A 461 -25.36 -7.36 -11.46
CA ALA A 461 -24.13 -6.76 -11.96
C ALA A 461 -24.30 -5.25 -12.16
N CYS A 462 -25.36 -4.84 -12.87
CA CYS A 462 -25.68 -3.44 -13.11
C CYS A 462 -25.90 -2.66 -11.81
N ARG A 463 -26.62 -3.24 -10.84
CA ARG A 463 -26.83 -2.65 -9.51
C ARG A 463 -25.52 -2.23 -8.86
N ARG A 464 -24.52 -3.12 -8.84
CA ARG A 464 -23.24 -2.87 -8.15
C ARG A 464 -22.48 -1.71 -8.80
N ILE A 465 -22.55 -1.58 -10.13
CA ILE A 465 -21.97 -0.42 -10.84
C ILE A 465 -22.71 0.88 -10.48
N LEU A 466 -24.04 0.85 -10.45
CA LEU A 466 -24.85 2.02 -10.07
C LEU A 466 -24.65 2.42 -8.60
N GLU A 467 -24.52 1.45 -7.69
CA GLU A 467 -24.18 1.70 -6.28
C GLU A 467 -22.77 2.29 -6.13
N ALA A 468 -21.80 1.87 -6.93
CA ALA A 468 -20.47 2.50 -6.96
C ALA A 468 -20.56 3.96 -7.41
N LYS A 469 -21.30 4.25 -8.49
CA LYS A 469 -21.55 5.63 -8.96
C LYS A 469 -22.24 6.48 -7.90
N TYR A 470 -23.19 5.90 -7.16
CA TYR A 470 -23.86 6.57 -6.06
C TYR A 470 -22.88 6.90 -4.91
N LYS A 471 -22.10 5.91 -4.47
CA LYS A 471 -21.11 6.08 -3.39
C LYS A 471 -20.04 7.13 -3.73
N LEU A 472 -19.70 7.28 -5.01
CA LEU A 472 -18.78 8.30 -5.53
C LEU A 472 -19.42 9.69 -5.69
N GLY A 473 -20.71 9.85 -5.41
CA GLY A 473 -21.45 11.11 -5.59
C GLY A 473 -21.83 11.45 -7.03
N LEU A 474 -21.52 10.58 -8.00
CA LEU A 474 -21.70 10.87 -9.43
C LEU A 474 -23.17 10.94 -9.84
N LEU A 475 -24.05 10.18 -9.18
CA LEU A 475 -25.49 10.24 -9.46
C LEU A 475 -26.16 11.53 -8.95
N ASP A 476 -25.54 12.20 -7.98
CA ASP A 476 -25.98 13.51 -7.49
C ASP A 476 -25.31 14.65 -8.28
N ASP A 477 -24.01 14.54 -8.58
CA ASP A 477 -23.25 15.48 -9.41
C ASP A 477 -22.32 14.72 -10.39
N PRO A 478 -22.69 14.58 -11.68
CA PRO A 478 -21.86 13.92 -12.69
C PRO A 478 -20.47 14.53 -12.88
N PHE A 479 -20.31 15.80 -12.52
CA PHE A 479 -19.08 16.57 -12.70
C PHE A 479 -18.34 16.76 -11.38
N HIS A 480 -18.67 16.00 -10.33
CA HIS A 480 -18.13 16.13 -8.98
C HIS A 480 -16.61 16.36 -9.00
N TYR A 481 -15.86 15.50 -9.69
CA TYR A 481 -14.39 15.52 -9.76
C TYR A 481 -13.81 16.42 -10.87
N VAL A 482 -14.65 17.05 -11.70
CA VAL A 482 -14.22 17.84 -12.86
C VAL A 482 -13.93 19.29 -12.46
N ASN A 483 -12.71 19.54 -11.98
CA ASN A 483 -12.31 20.84 -11.45
C ASN A 483 -10.90 21.27 -11.91
N GLU A 484 -10.83 22.23 -12.84
CA GLU A 484 -9.56 22.76 -13.35
C GLU A 484 -8.73 23.52 -12.30
N THR A 485 -9.38 24.16 -11.32
CA THR A 485 -8.67 24.87 -10.25
C THR A 485 -7.91 23.88 -9.36
N ARG A 486 -8.55 22.75 -8.99
CA ARG A 486 -7.88 21.68 -8.24
C ARG A 486 -6.73 21.10 -9.03
N ALA A 487 -6.92 20.77 -10.32
CA ALA A 487 -5.85 20.26 -11.17
C ALA A 487 -4.61 21.18 -11.22
N GLN A 488 -4.81 22.50 -11.15
CA GLN A 488 -3.73 23.49 -11.16
C GLN A 488 -3.06 23.71 -9.78
N THR A 489 -3.74 23.40 -8.68
CA THR A 489 -3.30 23.81 -7.32
C THR A 489 -2.96 22.63 -6.41
N GLU A 490 -3.45 21.42 -6.69
CA GLU A 490 -3.30 20.25 -5.83
C GLU A 490 -2.37 19.17 -6.43
N ILE A 491 -2.06 19.25 -7.72
CA ILE A 491 -1.24 18.25 -8.43
C ILE A 491 0.21 18.70 -8.50
N PHE A 492 1.13 17.78 -8.19
CA PHE A 492 2.58 17.97 -8.30
C PHE A 492 3.09 19.20 -7.52
N THR A 493 2.46 19.46 -6.37
CA THR A 493 2.83 20.56 -5.49
C THR A 493 4.22 20.34 -4.89
N LYS A 494 4.82 21.41 -4.38
CA LYS A 494 6.10 21.32 -3.68
C LYS A 494 6.00 20.39 -2.47
N GLU A 495 4.90 20.45 -1.76
CA GLU A 495 4.60 19.63 -0.58
C GLU A 495 4.50 18.15 -0.95
N ASN A 496 3.81 17.82 -2.05
CA ASN A 496 3.72 16.44 -2.54
C ASN A 496 5.10 15.90 -2.93
N ARG A 497 5.91 16.72 -3.64
CA ARG A 497 7.29 16.34 -3.98
C ARG A 497 8.15 16.14 -2.73
N LEU A 498 8.05 17.01 -1.73
CA LEU A 498 8.76 16.83 -0.46
C LEU A 498 8.35 15.54 0.27
N ALA A 499 7.06 15.19 0.22
CA ALA A 499 6.58 13.92 0.74
C ALA A 499 7.16 12.72 -0.04
N ALA A 500 7.20 12.79 -1.38
CA ALA A 500 7.81 11.75 -2.21
C ALA A 500 9.32 11.59 -1.94
N ARG A 501 10.05 12.69 -1.72
CA ARG A 501 11.47 12.67 -1.32
C ARG A 501 11.66 11.99 0.04
N ASP A 502 10.85 12.36 1.05
CA ASP A 502 10.91 11.74 2.37
C ASP A 502 10.54 10.26 2.32
N PHE A 503 9.57 9.90 1.49
CA PHE A 503 9.21 8.51 1.26
C PHE A 503 10.38 7.73 0.64
N ALA A 504 10.94 8.26 -0.46
CA ALA A 504 12.04 7.63 -1.18
C ALA A 504 13.23 7.31 -0.27
N ARG A 505 13.76 8.28 0.48
CA ARG A 505 14.91 8.04 1.36
C ARG A 505 14.63 6.99 2.45
N ARG A 506 13.38 6.91 2.95
CA ARG A 506 12.93 5.93 3.95
C ARG A 506 12.73 4.52 3.39
N SER A 507 12.61 4.38 2.06
CA SER A 507 12.44 3.10 1.36
C SER A 507 13.77 2.41 1.04
N PHE A 508 14.89 3.15 1.07
CA PHE A 508 16.18 2.60 0.69
C PHE A 508 16.72 1.61 1.70
N VAL A 509 17.31 0.53 1.18
CA VAL A 509 17.86 -0.56 1.98
C VAL A 509 19.37 -0.58 1.82
N LEU A 510 20.09 -0.36 2.92
CA LEU A 510 21.54 -0.52 2.91
C LEU A 510 21.86 -2.02 3.01
N LEU A 511 22.29 -2.63 1.92
CA LEU A 511 22.56 -4.08 1.88
C LEU A 511 23.96 -4.41 2.41
N LYS A 512 24.92 -3.51 2.17
CA LYS A 512 26.32 -3.66 2.59
C LYS A 512 26.96 -2.32 2.88
N ASN A 513 27.84 -2.25 3.89
CA ASN A 513 28.60 -1.03 4.22
C ASN A 513 29.95 -1.34 4.91
N ASP A 514 30.89 -1.92 4.18
CA ASP A 514 32.20 -2.28 4.72
C ASP A 514 32.98 -1.03 5.14
N LYS A 515 33.63 -1.13 6.30
CA LYS A 515 34.46 -0.06 6.89
C LYS A 515 33.72 1.26 7.08
N GLN A 516 32.39 1.24 7.12
CA GLN A 516 31.55 2.43 7.23
C GLN A 516 31.90 3.50 6.18
N ILE A 517 32.06 3.08 4.90
CA ILE A 517 32.30 4.03 3.80
C ILE A 517 31.11 5.00 3.64
N LEU A 518 29.88 4.52 3.87
CA LEU A 518 28.70 5.36 3.98
C LEU A 518 28.41 5.69 5.45
N PRO A 519 27.99 6.93 5.76
CA PRO A 519 27.79 8.04 4.81
C PRO A 519 29.12 8.64 4.33
N LEU A 520 29.14 9.13 3.09
CA LEU A 520 30.28 9.83 2.49
C LEU A 520 30.58 11.13 3.23
N ALA A 521 31.85 11.53 3.20
CA ALA A 521 32.28 12.84 3.70
C ALA A 521 31.57 13.96 2.94
N ARG A 522 31.17 15.02 3.66
CA ARG A 522 30.39 16.15 3.12
C ARG A 522 31.25 17.27 2.52
N SER A 523 32.56 17.21 2.67
CA SER A 523 33.49 18.22 2.16
C SER A 523 34.83 17.59 1.80
N ASN A 524 35.57 18.24 0.89
CA ASN A 524 36.93 17.84 0.48
C ASN A 524 37.00 16.40 -0.07
N LEU A 525 35.95 15.95 -0.75
CA LEU A 525 35.87 14.65 -1.39
C LEU A 525 35.74 14.83 -2.90
N THR A 526 36.48 14.05 -3.67
CA THR A 526 36.26 13.88 -5.11
C THR A 526 35.54 12.57 -5.34
N ILE A 527 34.36 12.61 -5.94
CA ILE A 527 33.54 11.43 -6.26
C ILE A 527 33.60 11.19 -7.76
N ALA A 528 33.84 9.94 -8.16
CA ALA A 528 33.52 9.50 -9.52
C ALA A 528 32.11 8.90 -9.52
N LEU A 529 31.13 9.65 -10.03
CA LEU A 529 29.77 9.18 -10.26
C LEU A 529 29.73 8.50 -11.64
N ILE A 530 29.59 7.19 -11.64
CA ILE A 530 29.76 6.37 -12.85
C ILE A 530 28.55 5.48 -13.05
N GLY A 531 28.08 5.32 -14.28
CA GLY A 531 27.10 4.30 -14.65
C GLY A 531 25.94 4.84 -15.48
N PRO A 532 25.21 3.95 -16.18
CA PRO A 532 24.18 4.35 -17.12
C PRO A 532 22.97 5.05 -16.48
N LEU A 533 22.78 4.91 -15.16
CA LEU A 533 21.67 5.51 -14.42
C LEU A 533 22.09 6.74 -13.59
N ALA A 534 23.36 7.16 -13.66
CA ALA A 534 23.88 8.28 -12.89
C ALA A 534 23.23 9.63 -13.26
N ASP A 535 22.97 9.84 -14.55
CA ASP A 535 22.34 11.04 -15.10
C ASP A 535 21.11 10.67 -15.94
N ASP A 536 20.33 9.70 -15.45
CA ASP A 536 19.09 9.26 -16.06
C ASP A 536 17.89 9.92 -15.37
N HIS A 537 16.90 10.34 -16.16
CA HIS A 537 15.61 10.86 -15.65
C HIS A 537 14.45 9.89 -15.91
N ARG A 538 14.58 9.05 -16.96
CA ARG A 538 13.45 8.29 -17.51
C ARG A 538 13.07 7.11 -16.62
N ASN A 539 14.06 6.34 -16.19
CA ASN A 539 13.85 5.08 -15.49
C ASN A 539 13.55 5.28 -14.01
N LEU A 540 13.83 6.45 -13.45
CA LEU A 540 13.68 6.75 -12.03
C LEU A 540 12.25 6.55 -11.49
N LEU A 541 11.26 6.73 -12.36
CA LEU A 541 9.84 6.54 -12.01
C LEU A 541 9.46 5.07 -11.80
N GLY A 542 10.21 4.13 -12.41
CA GLY A 542 9.81 2.73 -12.48
C GLY A 542 8.62 2.48 -13.42
N ALA A 543 8.23 1.21 -13.55
CA ALA A 543 7.02 0.85 -14.29
C ALA A 543 5.76 1.30 -13.53
N TRP A 544 4.63 1.42 -14.24
CA TRP A 544 3.33 1.83 -13.68
C TRP A 544 3.32 3.20 -12.99
N SER A 545 4.00 4.18 -13.57
CA SER A 545 4.16 5.54 -13.00
C SER A 545 2.97 6.47 -13.19
N GLY A 546 1.78 5.95 -13.49
CA GLY A 546 0.55 6.73 -13.69
C GLY A 546 0.72 7.87 -14.70
N GLY A 547 0.30 9.08 -14.29
CA GLY A 547 0.41 10.32 -15.07
C GLY A 547 1.74 11.06 -14.90
N GLY A 548 2.77 10.41 -14.34
CA GLY A 548 4.08 11.00 -14.07
C GLY A 548 4.83 11.44 -15.33
N ASP A 549 5.44 12.62 -15.29
CA ASP A 549 6.32 13.12 -16.36
C ASP A 549 7.78 12.93 -15.95
N TRP A 550 8.42 11.93 -16.55
CA TRP A 550 9.80 11.57 -16.22
C TRP A 550 10.80 12.71 -16.43
N ARG A 551 10.48 13.71 -17.27
CA ARG A 551 11.33 14.89 -17.48
C ARG A 551 11.44 15.79 -16.25
N GLN A 552 10.54 15.61 -15.28
CA GLN A 552 10.49 16.38 -14.04
C GLN A 552 11.13 15.63 -12.86
N SER A 553 11.58 14.39 -13.09
CA SER A 553 12.35 13.60 -12.14
C SER A 553 13.75 14.21 -11.96
N VAL A 554 14.33 14.06 -10.77
CA VAL A 554 15.68 14.55 -10.47
C VAL A 554 16.70 13.42 -10.61
N SER A 555 17.68 13.58 -11.51
CA SER A 555 18.76 12.59 -11.71
C SER A 555 19.68 12.49 -10.49
N VAL A 556 20.43 11.38 -10.35
CA VAL A 556 21.38 11.23 -9.22
C VAL A 556 22.45 12.31 -9.27
N LEU A 557 22.97 12.62 -10.46
CA LEU A 557 23.92 13.69 -10.69
C LEU A 557 23.35 15.05 -10.26
N GLU A 558 22.12 15.36 -10.66
CA GLU A 558 21.44 16.60 -10.26
C GLU A 558 21.24 16.69 -8.75
N GLY A 559 20.72 15.63 -8.12
CA GLY A 559 20.45 15.60 -6.68
C GLY A 559 21.73 15.77 -5.84
N ILE A 560 22.83 15.12 -6.25
CA ILE A 560 24.14 15.31 -5.61
C ILE A 560 24.57 16.78 -5.77
N ASN A 561 24.61 17.30 -6.99
CA ASN A 561 25.06 18.67 -7.26
C ASN A 561 24.23 19.73 -6.50
N GLN A 562 22.91 19.54 -6.41
CA GLN A 562 22.02 20.43 -5.66
C GLN A 562 22.26 20.39 -4.15
N LEU A 563 22.58 19.22 -3.59
CA LEU A 563 22.76 19.04 -2.15
C LEU A 563 24.09 19.57 -1.64
N VAL A 564 25.19 19.28 -2.34
CA VAL A 564 26.57 19.56 -1.84
C VAL A 564 27.24 20.76 -2.48
N GLY A 565 26.73 21.26 -3.61
CA GLY A 565 27.29 22.41 -4.32
C GLY A 565 28.78 22.25 -4.64
N SER A 566 29.58 23.28 -4.39
CA SER A 566 31.03 23.28 -4.65
C SER A 566 31.89 22.58 -3.59
N GLN A 567 31.29 21.99 -2.55
CA GLN A 567 32.03 21.36 -1.45
C GLN A 567 32.60 19.98 -1.82
N ILE A 568 32.01 19.33 -2.81
CA ILE A 568 32.40 18.03 -3.37
C ILE A 568 32.70 18.22 -4.84
N HIS A 569 33.79 17.61 -5.31
CA HIS A 569 34.08 17.58 -6.75
C HIS A 569 33.49 16.31 -7.37
N VAL A 570 32.46 16.47 -8.21
CA VAL A 570 31.81 15.35 -8.89
C VAL A 570 32.40 15.19 -10.30
N LEU A 571 33.08 14.08 -10.52
CA LEU A 571 33.52 13.61 -11.83
C LEU A 571 32.47 12.63 -12.35
N HIS A 572 31.99 12.82 -13.57
CA HIS A 572 30.93 11.98 -14.14
C HIS A 572 31.40 11.25 -15.40
N ALA A 573 30.99 9.99 -15.54
CA ALA A 573 31.15 9.21 -16.77
C ALA A 573 30.02 8.17 -16.90
N LYS A 574 29.54 7.93 -18.12
CA LYS A 574 28.47 6.93 -18.36
C LYS A 574 28.96 5.50 -18.09
N GLY A 575 30.19 5.18 -18.50
CA GLY A 575 30.88 3.91 -18.23
C GLY A 575 30.38 2.70 -19.02
N ALA A 576 29.06 2.55 -19.18
CA ALA A 576 28.44 1.50 -19.99
C ALA A 576 27.11 1.98 -20.56
N ASN A 577 26.60 1.28 -21.58
CA ASN A 577 25.19 1.39 -21.94
C ASN A 577 24.31 0.73 -20.87
N LEU A 578 23.05 1.18 -20.79
CA LEU A 578 22.07 0.61 -19.87
C LEU A 578 21.77 -0.86 -20.20
N LEU A 579 21.71 -1.16 -21.50
CA LEU A 579 21.50 -2.49 -22.06
C LEU A 579 22.16 -2.56 -23.44
N GLU A 580 22.61 -3.74 -23.86
CA GLU A 580 23.24 -3.96 -25.18
C GLU A 580 22.63 -5.13 -25.95
N ASP A 581 21.76 -5.93 -25.32
CA ASP A 581 21.12 -7.07 -25.99
C ASP A 581 20.15 -6.57 -27.08
N PRO A 582 20.37 -6.90 -28.37
CA PRO A 582 19.58 -6.35 -29.47
C PRO A 582 18.10 -6.75 -29.41
N MET A 583 17.79 -7.94 -28.89
CA MET A 583 16.41 -8.43 -28.79
C MET A 583 15.66 -7.68 -27.70
N MET A 584 16.26 -7.53 -26.52
CA MET A 584 15.66 -6.75 -25.45
C MET A 584 15.54 -5.27 -25.83
N LEU A 585 16.54 -4.67 -26.48
CA LEU A 585 16.44 -3.28 -26.95
C LEU A 585 15.26 -3.10 -27.90
N LYS A 586 15.10 -4.01 -28.87
CA LYS A 586 13.96 -3.97 -29.79
C LYS A 586 12.64 -4.11 -29.05
N LEU A 587 12.55 -5.05 -28.11
CA LEU A 587 11.34 -5.30 -27.34
C LEU A 587 10.99 -4.08 -26.48
N LEU A 588 11.91 -3.64 -25.63
CA LEU A 588 11.67 -2.54 -24.68
C LEU A 588 11.37 -1.22 -25.41
N ASN A 589 12.09 -0.91 -26.50
CA ASN A 589 11.83 0.31 -27.27
C ASN A 589 10.50 0.27 -28.03
N ALA A 590 10.00 -0.91 -28.40
CA ALA A 590 8.65 -1.04 -28.99
C ALA A 590 7.54 -0.63 -28.02
N TYR A 591 7.82 -0.67 -26.71
CA TYR A 591 6.91 -0.29 -25.63
C TYR A 591 7.36 0.99 -24.91
N GLY A 592 8.00 1.91 -25.63
CA GLY A 592 8.35 3.23 -25.07
C GLY A 592 9.54 3.21 -24.10
N GLY A 593 10.47 2.26 -24.24
CA GLY A 593 11.74 2.27 -23.51
C GLY A 593 12.64 3.48 -23.84
N ASP A 594 12.61 3.95 -25.10
CA ASP A 594 13.50 4.99 -25.65
C ASP A 594 14.98 4.85 -25.25
N ILE A 595 15.48 3.62 -25.19
CA ILE A 595 16.86 3.28 -24.84
C ILE A 595 17.74 3.54 -26.07
N VAL A 596 18.62 4.54 -25.95
CA VAL A 596 19.59 4.91 -26.98
C VAL A 596 20.98 4.45 -26.58
N LEU A 597 21.60 3.66 -27.45
CA LEU A 597 22.99 3.23 -27.28
C LEU A 597 23.95 4.40 -27.53
N ASP A 598 24.96 4.52 -26.67
CA ASP A 598 26.14 5.31 -26.97
C ASP A 598 26.89 4.67 -28.15
N ASN A 599 27.35 5.50 -29.09
CA ASN A 599 28.04 5.05 -30.29
C ASN A 599 29.49 4.61 -30.02
N ARG A 600 30.04 4.95 -28.86
CA ARG A 600 31.37 4.51 -28.43
C ARG A 600 31.37 3.02 -28.13
N THR A 601 32.54 2.40 -28.28
CA THR A 601 32.75 1.02 -27.88
C THR A 601 32.71 0.87 -26.35
N ALA A 602 32.40 -0.33 -25.87
CA ALA A 602 32.42 -0.62 -24.44
C ALA A 602 33.80 -0.32 -23.80
N ALA A 603 34.90 -0.56 -24.53
CA ALA A 603 36.25 -0.27 -24.05
C ALA A 603 36.46 1.25 -23.86
N GLU A 604 36.08 2.07 -24.83
CA GLU A 604 36.21 3.53 -24.73
C GLU A 604 35.40 4.11 -23.58
N MET A 605 34.18 3.63 -23.35
CA MET A 605 33.35 4.06 -22.22
C MET A 605 33.94 3.64 -20.86
N ILE A 606 34.49 2.41 -20.77
CA ILE A 606 35.14 1.93 -19.56
C ILE A 606 36.44 2.71 -19.29
N ASP A 607 37.24 3.00 -20.32
CA ASP A 607 38.48 3.78 -20.17
C ASP A 607 38.20 5.21 -19.67
N GLU A 608 37.14 5.86 -20.17
CA GLU A 608 36.66 7.15 -19.66
C GLU A 608 36.27 7.05 -18.17
N ALA A 609 35.51 6.02 -17.80
CA ALA A 609 35.10 5.78 -16.42
C ALA A 609 36.30 5.54 -15.49
N LEU A 610 37.29 4.75 -15.92
CA LEU A 610 38.52 4.51 -15.17
C LEU A 610 39.35 5.79 -15.02
N ALA A 611 39.40 6.64 -16.04
CA ALA A 611 40.09 7.92 -15.97
C ALA A 611 39.49 8.85 -14.90
N MET A 612 38.16 8.83 -14.70
CA MET A 612 37.50 9.55 -13.61
C MET A 612 37.74 8.87 -12.26
N ALA A 613 37.60 7.54 -12.21
CA ALA A 613 37.83 6.75 -11.01
C ALA A 613 39.23 6.98 -10.41
N HIS A 614 40.29 6.97 -11.23
CA HIS A 614 41.66 7.18 -10.76
C HIS A 614 41.91 8.58 -10.17
N LYS A 615 41.12 9.58 -10.58
CA LYS A 615 41.18 10.97 -10.06
C LYS A 615 40.28 11.19 -8.84
N SER A 616 39.48 10.20 -8.45
CA SER A 616 38.53 10.30 -7.34
C SER A 616 39.03 9.63 -6.07
N ASP A 617 38.41 9.96 -4.94
CA ASP A 617 38.63 9.31 -3.65
C ASP A 617 37.74 8.07 -3.48
N VAL A 618 36.51 8.13 -4.02
CA VAL A 618 35.50 7.08 -3.99
C VAL A 618 34.74 7.04 -5.32
N ILE A 619 34.36 5.83 -5.71
CA ILE A 619 33.50 5.59 -6.87
C ILE A 619 32.07 5.34 -6.38
N VAL A 620 31.11 6.06 -6.95
CA VAL A 620 29.67 5.78 -6.79
C VAL A 620 29.17 5.25 -8.14
N ALA A 621 28.94 3.94 -8.19
CA ALA A 621 28.47 3.24 -9.39
C ALA A 621 26.94 3.12 -9.37
N VAL A 622 26.24 3.82 -10.26
CA VAL A 622 24.77 3.79 -10.37
C VAL A 622 24.37 2.85 -11.51
N VAL A 623 23.90 1.66 -11.13
CA VAL A 623 23.68 0.51 -12.02
C VAL A 623 22.37 -0.17 -11.67
N GLY A 624 21.83 -0.97 -12.60
CA GLY A 624 20.55 -1.62 -12.38
C GLY A 624 19.78 -1.95 -13.65
N GLU A 625 18.47 -1.94 -13.53
CA GLU A 625 17.50 -2.26 -14.57
C GLU A 625 16.95 -1.00 -15.24
N THR A 626 16.33 -1.17 -16.40
CA THR A 626 15.45 -0.15 -16.98
C THR A 626 14.05 -0.33 -16.40
N GLN A 627 13.22 0.72 -16.42
CA GLN A 627 11.83 0.60 -15.95
C GLN A 627 11.07 -0.54 -16.68
N GLY A 628 11.32 -0.70 -17.98
CA GLY A 628 10.64 -1.69 -18.82
C GLY A 628 11.18 -3.12 -18.66
N MET A 629 12.26 -3.34 -17.92
CA MET A 629 12.70 -4.69 -17.54
C MET A 629 11.84 -5.28 -16.41
N THR A 630 10.90 -4.51 -15.88
CA THR A 630 9.96 -4.87 -14.81
C THR A 630 8.55 -4.42 -15.21
N GLY A 631 7.54 -4.84 -14.46
CA GLY A 631 6.14 -4.57 -14.76
C GLY A 631 5.50 -5.72 -15.52
N GLU A 632 4.33 -5.44 -16.07
CA GLU A 632 3.57 -6.41 -16.84
C GLU A 632 4.33 -6.91 -18.09
N ALA A 633 4.21 -8.21 -18.38
CA ALA A 633 4.89 -8.93 -19.45
C ALA A 633 6.43 -8.84 -19.44
N ALA A 634 7.05 -8.30 -18.39
CA ALA A 634 8.49 -8.05 -18.30
C ALA A 634 9.23 -9.09 -17.44
N SER A 635 8.91 -10.37 -17.65
CA SER A 635 9.54 -11.47 -16.91
C SER A 635 10.98 -11.70 -17.36
N ARG A 636 11.90 -11.95 -16.42
CA ARG A 636 13.33 -12.18 -16.69
C ARG A 636 13.76 -13.58 -16.27
N ALA A 637 14.32 -14.35 -17.21
CA ALA A 637 14.87 -15.67 -16.93
C ALA A 637 16.18 -15.62 -16.12
N ASP A 638 16.95 -14.55 -16.29
CA ASP A 638 18.14 -14.20 -15.49
C ASP A 638 17.89 -12.84 -14.84
N ILE A 639 18.03 -12.78 -13.51
CA ILE A 639 17.79 -11.60 -12.68
C ILE A 639 19.10 -10.98 -12.16
N GLY A 640 20.24 -11.26 -12.80
CA GLY A 640 21.47 -10.50 -12.58
C GLY A 640 21.44 -9.11 -13.20
N LEU A 641 22.47 -8.31 -12.92
CA LEU A 641 22.70 -7.04 -13.63
C LEU A 641 22.99 -7.28 -15.13
N PRO A 642 22.61 -6.35 -16.03
CA PRO A 642 22.98 -6.45 -17.44
C PRO A 642 24.49 -6.63 -17.62
N VAL A 643 24.89 -7.54 -18.52
CA VAL A 643 26.30 -7.94 -18.71
C VAL A 643 27.22 -6.74 -18.99
N CYS A 644 26.74 -5.73 -19.71
CA CYS A 644 27.50 -4.50 -19.97
C CYS A 644 27.86 -3.74 -18.69
N GLN A 645 26.94 -3.69 -17.73
CA GLN A 645 27.14 -3.06 -16.43
C GLN A 645 28.04 -3.92 -15.52
N GLN A 646 27.92 -5.26 -15.59
CA GLN A 646 28.84 -6.17 -14.88
C GLN A 646 30.29 -5.99 -15.36
N ARG A 647 30.53 -5.85 -16.67
CA ARG A 647 31.88 -5.56 -17.20
C ARG A 647 32.43 -4.23 -16.70
N LEU A 648 31.58 -3.21 -16.60
CA LEU A 648 31.96 -1.93 -16.00
C LEU A 648 32.36 -2.11 -14.53
N LEU A 649 31.53 -2.78 -13.71
CA LEU A 649 31.85 -3.03 -12.30
C LEU A 649 33.16 -3.83 -12.13
N GLN A 650 33.41 -4.83 -12.98
CA GLN A 650 34.69 -5.56 -13.04
C GLN A 650 35.88 -4.64 -13.26
N ALA A 651 35.78 -3.66 -14.16
CA ALA A 651 36.83 -2.69 -14.37
C ALA A 651 37.00 -1.78 -13.13
N LEU A 652 35.90 -1.28 -12.55
CA LEU A 652 35.92 -0.36 -11.41
C LEU A 652 36.48 -1.01 -10.14
N PHE A 653 36.17 -2.27 -9.86
CA PHE A 653 36.75 -2.99 -8.70
C PHE A 653 38.26 -3.17 -8.82
N ASN A 654 38.80 -3.23 -10.04
CA ASN A 654 40.24 -3.29 -10.29
C ASN A 654 40.93 -1.92 -10.17
N ALA A 655 40.19 -0.81 -10.06
CA ALA A 655 40.75 0.54 -9.96
C ALA A 655 41.37 0.87 -8.58
N SER A 656 41.33 -0.05 -7.62
CA SER A 656 41.87 0.11 -6.25
C SER A 656 41.29 1.31 -5.49
N LYS A 657 40.02 1.64 -5.74
CA LYS A 657 39.24 2.65 -5.03
C LYS A 657 38.05 1.99 -4.32
N PRO A 658 37.54 2.54 -3.21
CA PRO A 658 36.27 2.09 -2.65
C PRO A 658 35.15 2.27 -3.68
N VAL A 659 34.32 1.24 -3.85
CA VAL A 659 33.18 1.28 -4.78
C VAL A 659 31.88 1.15 -3.98
N VAL A 660 31.08 2.20 -4.04
CA VAL A 660 29.69 2.22 -3.54
C VAL A 660 28.79 1.94 -4.73
N ILE A 661 28.03 0.85 -4.68
CA ILE A 661 27.00 0.57 -5.67
C ILE A 661 25.69 1.19 -5.19
N VAL A 662 25.06 1.97 -6.07
CA VAL A 662 23.68 2.43 -5.95
C VAL A 662 22.86 1.62 -6.96
N LEU A 663 21.99 0.74 -6.46
CA LEU A 663 21.17 -0.17 -7.26
C LEU A 663 19.78 0.43 -7.51
N MET A 664 19.33 0.34 -8.77
CA MET A 664 17.97 0.70 -9.18
C MET A 664 17.32 -0.45 -9.95
N ASN A 665 16.32 -1.09 -9.35
CA ASN A 665 15.66 -2.27 -9.91
C ASN A 665 14.24 -2.42 -9.38
N GLY A 666 13.41 -3.22 -10.06
CA GLY A 666 12.03 -3.49 -9.65
C GLY A 666 11.82 -4.86 -9.02
N ARG A 667 12.90 -5.62 -8.79
CA ARG A 667 12.87 -6.98 -8.24
C ARG A 667 14.11 -7.28 -7.42
N PRO A 668 14.09 -8.32 -6.56
CA PRO A 668 15.31 -8.93 -6.06
C PRO A 668 16.23 -9.38 -7.21
N LEU A 669 17.54 -9.14 -7.06
CA LEU A 669 18.57 -9.52 -8.04
C LEU A 669 19.51 -10.57 -7.46
N THR A 670 20.18 -11.34 -8.33
CA THR A 670 21.29 -12.21 -7.92
C THR A 670 22.59 -11.40 -7.89
N LEU A 671 23.06 -11.06 -6.68
CA LEU A 671 24.13 -10.07 -6.46
C LEU A 671 25.39 -10.66 -5.77
N THR A 672 25.63 -11.97 -5.91
CA THR A 672 26.71 -12.63 -5.15
C THR A 672 28.10 -12.06 -5.44
N TRP A 673 28.32 -11.64 -6.68
CA TRP A 673 29.62 -11.12 -7.09
C TRP A 673 29.77 -9.65 -6.66
N GLU A 674 28.72 -8.85 -6.81
CA GLU A 674 28.65 -7.48 -6.34
C GLU A 674 28.86 -7.40 -4.82
N ASP A 675 28.18 -8.25 -4.05
CA ASP A 675 28.36 -8.36 -2.59
C ASP A 675 29.80 -8.70 -2.20
N GLN A 676 30.48 -9.57 -2.96
CA GLN A 676 31.86 -9.96 -2.67
C GLN A 676 32.86 -8.80 -2.81
N TYR A 677 32.69 -7.93 -3.80
CA TYR A 677 33.71 -6.95 -4.20
C TYR A 677 33.37 -5.48 -3.89
N ALA A 678 32.08 -5.13 -3.81
CA ALA A 678 31.69 -3.76 -3.47
C ALA A 678 32.05 -3.41 -2.03
N THR A 679 32.39 -2.15 -1.79
CA THR A 679 32.58 -1.63 -0.43
C THR A 679 31.23 -1.38 0.24
N ALA A 680 30.26 -0.84 -0.50
CA ALA A 680 28.89 -0.67 -0.02
C ALA A 680 27.89 -0.92 -1.16
N ILE A 681 26.68 -1.32 -0.78
CA ILE A 681 25.57 -1.52 -1.71
C ILE A 681 24.33 -0.87 -1.07
N LEU A 682 23.77 0.11 -1.78
CA LEU A 682 22.52 0.78 -1.43
C LEU A 682 21.47 0.39 -2.47
N GLU A 683 20.47 -0.36 -2.04
CA GLU A 683 19.27 -0.66 -2.82
C GLU A 683 18.31 0.54 -2.75
N THR A 684 18.03 1.13 -3.91
CA THR A 684 17.19 2.33 -4.03
C THR A 684 15.90 2.07 -4.79
N TRP A 685 15.78 0.88 -5.38
CA TRP A 685 14.69 0.47 -6.25
C TRP A 685 14.49 1.49 -7.38
N PHE A 686 13.25 1.64 -7.87
CA PHE A 686 12.84 2.88 -8.54
C PHE A 686 12.07 3.74 -7.54
N ALA A 687 12.59 4.92 -7.24
CA ALA A 687 12.16 5.73 -6.09
C ALA A 687 11.24 6.91 -6.45
N GLY A 688 10.85 7.03 -7.72
CA GLY A 688 9.92 8.04 -8.19
C GLY A 688 10.57 9.37 -8.54
N THR A 689 9.78 10.46 -8.49
CA THR A 689 10.17 11.78 -9.04
C THR A 689 11.35 12.43 -8.32
N GLU A 690 11.58 12.07 -7.05
CA GLU A 690 12.61 12.68 -6.20
C GLU A 690 13.82 11.75 -5.95
N THR A 691 13.98 10.72 -6.78
CA THR A 691 15.01 9.69 -6.63
C THR A 691 16.40 10.27 -6.38
N GLY A 692 16.91 11.16 -7.25
CA GLY A 692 18.26 11.71 -7.12
C GLY A 692 18.46 12.51 -5.83
N ASN A 693 17.45 13.29 -5.42
CA ASN A 693 17.47 14.06 -4.18
C ASN A 693 17.54 13.15 -2.95
N ALA A 694 16.71 12.12 -2.89
CA ALA A 694 16.72 11.15 -1.81
C ALA A 694 18.04 10.37 -1.74
N ILE A 695 18.58 9.94 -2.89
CA ILE A 695 19.85 9.20 -2.97
C ILE A 695 20.99 10.07 -2.44
N ALA A 696 21.05 11.34 -2.84
CA ALA A 696 22.06 12.26 -2.34
C ALA A 696 21.97 12.42 -0.81
N GLU A 697 20.76 12.57 -0.25
CA GLU A 697 20.59 12.68 1.21
C GLU A 697 21.10 11.45 1.95
N VAL A 698 20.85 10.25 1.42
CA VAL A 698 21.34 9.01 2.03
C VAL A 698 22.84 8.89 1.88
N LEU A 699 23.40 9.07 0.67
CA LEU A 699 24.84 8.97 0.41
C LEU A 699 25.66 9.87 1.33
N PHE A 700 25.20 11.09 1.63
CA PHE A 700 25.90 12.05 2.49
C PHE A 700 25.39 12.08 3.94
N GLY A 701 24.55 11.13 4.33
CA GLY A 701 24.09 10.94 5.71
C GLY A 701 23.19 12.05 6.26
N PHE A 702 22.47 12.77 5.39
CA PHE A 702 21.34 13.61 5.79
C PHE A 702 20.14 12.78 6.21
N TYR A 703 20.08 11.53 5.75
CA TYR A 703 19.20 10.50 6.29
C TYR A 703 20.01 9.22 6.55
N ASN A 704 19.72 8.55 7.66
CA ASN A 704 20.29 7.24 7.99
C ASN A 704 19.33 6.16 7.46
N PRO A 705 19.73 5.33 6.49
CA PRO A 705 18.85 4.34 5.87
C PRO A 705 18.30 3.36 6.91
N ALA A 706 17.01 3.07 6.78
CA ALA A 706 16.26 2.21 7.69
C ALA A 706 15.17 1.42 6.95
N GLY A 707 15.31 1.25 5.64
CA GLY A 707 14.49 0.31 4.88
C GLY A 707 14.95 -1.13 5.14
N LYS A 708 14.02 -2.08 5.02
CA LYS A 708 14.27 -3.53 5.13
C LYS A 708 13.60 -4.26 3.97
N ILE A 709 14.31 -5.18 3.30
CA ILE A 709 13.74 -5.90 2.15
C ILE A 709 12.52 -6.73 2.55
N THR A 710 11.51 -6.78 1.69
CA THR A 710 10.25 -7.51 1.88
C THR A 710 10.13 -8.73 0.96
N ALA A 711 11.14 -8.96 0.13
CA ALA A 711 11.32 -10.15 -0.67
C ALA A 711 12.78 -10.60 -0.59
N THR A 712 13.00 -11.90 -0.51
CA THR A 712 14.29 -12.56 -0.35
C THR A 712 15.14 -12.38 -1.60
N PHE A 713 16.42 -12.04 -1.44
CA PHE A 713 17.39 -11.95 -2.54
C PHE A 713 18.10 -13.30 -2.71
N PRO A 714 17.84 -14.04 -3.79
CA PRO A 714 18.51 -15.31 -4.04
C PRO A 714 19.97 -15.07 -4.46
N ARG A 715 20.80 -16.09 -4.26
CA ARG A 715 22.18 -16.13 -4.77
C ARG A 715 22.23 -16.51 -6.25
N SER A 716 21.26 -17.31 -6.70
CA SER A 716 21.12 -17.74 -8.10
C SER A 716 19.65 -17.97 -8.42
N VAL A 717 19.27 -17.81 -9.69
CA VAL A 717 17.93 -18.17 -10.19
C VAL A 717 17.57 -19.64 -9.95
N GLY A 718 18.56 -20.52 -9.81
CA GLY A 718 18.36 -21.94 -9.50
C GLY A 718 17.81 -22.23 -8.09
N GLN A 719 17.84 -21.23 -7.18
CA GLN A 719 17.22 -21.33 -5.86
C GLN A 719 15.72 -21.00 -5.86
N ILE A 720 15.20 -20.41 -6.94
CA ILE A 720 13.83 -19.92 -6.98
C ILE A 720 12.83 -21.09 -7.11
N PRO A 721 11.76 -21.14 -6.29
CA PRO A 721 11.39 -20.16 -5.25
C PRO A 721 12.17 -20.33 -3.94
N LEU A 722 12.64 -19.21 -3.36
CA LEU A 722 13.30 -19.13 -2.06
C LEU A 722 12.64 -18.02 -1.23
N TYR A 723 12.12 -18.36 -0.06
CA TYR A 723 11.33 -17.47 0.81
C TYR A 723 11.45 -17.89 2.28
N TYR A 724 11.28 -16.94 3.21
CA TYR A 724 11.62 -17.13 4.61
C TYR A 724 10.63 -18.05 5.39
N ASN A 725 9.34 -17.97 5.09
CA ASN A 725 8.27 -18.74 5.74
C ASN A 725 8.10 -20.14 5.13
N HIS A 726 9.22 -20.80 4.82
CA HIS A 726 9.25 -22.14 4.27
C HIS A 726 8.97 -23.22 5.32
N LYS A 727 8.59 -24.43 4.88
CA LYS A 727 8.45 -25.61 5.76
C LYS A 727 9.83 -26.20 6.08
N ASN A 728 9.96 -26.90 7.21
CA ASN A 728 11.25 -27.44 7.66
C ASN A 728 11.79 -28.61 6.80
N THR A 729 10.90 -29.34 6.12
CA THR A 729 11.16 -30.66 5.49
C THR A 729 11.50 -31.77 6.51
N GLY A 730 11.47 -33.04 6.08
CA GLY A 730 11.88 -34.17 6.93
C GLY A 730 13.40 -34.34 7.06
N ARG A 731 14.21 -33.61 6.28
CA ARG A 731 15.67 -33.71 6.22
C ARG A 731 16.34 -32.34 6.15
N ALA A 732 15.93 -31.46 7.06
CA ALA A 732 16.43 -30.10 7.18
C ALA A 732 17.97 -30.05 7.24
N PHE A 733 18.56 -29.12 6.49
CA PHE A 733 19.98 -28.81 6.55
C PHE A 733 20.20 -27.66 7.54
N LYS A 734 21.07 -27.86 8.54
CA LYS A 734 21.37 -26.88 9.59
C LYS A 734 22.74 -26.22 9.45
N GLY A 735 23.46 -26.47 8.36
CA GLY A 735 24.80 -25.94 8.15
C GLY A 735 24.78 -24.66 7.32
N THR A 736 25.48 -23.63 7.77
CA THR A 736 25.99 -22.58 6.88
C THR A 736 27.30 -23.12 6.31
N PRO A 737 27.47 -23.32 4.98
CA PRO A 737 28.79 -23.62 4.47
C PRO A 737 29.72 -22.43 4.79
N PRO A 738 30.98 -22.65 5.20
CA PRO A 738 31.98 -21.62 4.97
C PRO A 738 32.03 -21.39 3.46
N LEU A 739 31.89 -20.13 3.02
CA LEU A 739 32.41 -19.73 1.72
C LEU A 739 33.81 -20.31 1.64
N SER A 740 34.03 -21.25 0.73
CA SER A 740 35.36 -21.76 0.45
C SER A 740 36.18 -20.60 -0.09
N GLY A 741 36.87 -19.89 0.81
CA GLY A 741 37.78 -18.82 0.49
C GLY A 741 37.76 -17.63 1.44
N GLU A 742 38.21 -17.81 2.70
CA GLU A 742 39.32 -16.93 3.09
C GLU A 742 40.43 -17.20 2.06
N LEU A 743 40.51 -16.38 1.01
CA LEU A 743 41.78 -16.26 0.30
C LEU A 743 42.77 -15.71 1.33
N PRO A 744 43.96 -16.30 1.46
CA PRO A 744 44.95 -15.89 2.45
C PRO A 744 45.26 -14.39 2.28
N PRO A 745 45.62 -13.71 3.38
CA PRO A 745 45.87 -12.27 3.33
C PRO A 745 46.98 -11.97 2.32
N ARG A 746 46.64 -11.13 1.32
CA ARG A 746 47.52 -10.50 0.34
C ARG A 746 48.32 -11.47 -0.55
N LEU A 747 47.81 -11.73 -1.75
CA LEU A 747 48.68 -11.96 -2.91
C LEU A 747 48.61 -10.74 -3.84
N ARG A 748 49.58 -9.84 -3.68
CA ARG A 748 49.97 -8.91 -4.75
C ARG A 748 50.66 -9.75 -5.82
N GLY A 749 49.96 -10.12 -6.88
CA GLY A 749 50.52 -10.83 -8.03
C GLY A 749 49.47 -11.09 -9.11
N PRO A 750 49.87 -11.22 -10.39
CA PRO A 750 48.94 -11.47 -11.49
C PRO A 750 48.25 -12.85 -11.35
N PRO A 751 47.07 -13.05 -11.94
CA PRO A 751 46.26 -14.26 -11.73
C PRO A 751 47.03 -15.53 -12.16
N PRO A 752 46.94 -16.63 -11.39
CA PRO A 752 47.65 -17.86 -11.72
C PRO A 752 47.02 -18.57 -12.92
N SER A 753 47.85 -19.25 -13.71
CA SER A 753 47.43 -20.06 -14.84
C SER A 753 46.74 -21.37 -14.38
N PHE A 754 45.87 -21.89 -15.25
CA PHE A 754 44.89 -22.97 -15.06
C PHE A 754 45.41 -24.30 -14.44
N TRP A 755 46.73 -24.48 -14.26
CA TRP A 755 47.34 -25.74 -13.86
C TRP A 755 47.73 -25.86 -12.37
N ASP A 756 47.65 -24.79 -11.56
CA ASP A 756 48.06 -24.82 -10.14
C ASP A 756 46.90 -25.06 -9.14
N PHE A 757 45.69 -25.30 -9.65
CA PHE A 757 44.48 -25.45 -8.83
C PHE A 757 44.37 -26.83 -8.14
N SER A 758 44.97 -27.89 -8.71
CA SER A 758 44.73 -29.27 -8.27
C SER A 758 45.43 -29.66 -6.96
N ARG A 759 46.59 -29.08 -6.63
CA ARG A 759 47.39 -29.50 -5.46
C ARG A 759 47.03 -28.76 -4.17
N THR A 760 46.42 -27.59 -4.26
CA THR A 760 46.02 -26.77 -3.10
C THR A 760 44.66 -27.20 -2.54
N VAL A 761 43.77 -27.73 -3.40
CA VAL A 761 42.43 -28.20 -3.03
C VAL A 761 42.49 -29.42 -2.10
N GLU A 762 43.38 -30.37 -2.37
CA GLU A 762 43.43 -31.66 -1.64
C GLU A 762 43.83 -31.53 -0.15
N ARG A 763 44.59 -30.47 0.20
CA ARG A 763 45.12 -30.29 1.56
C ARG A 763 44.16 -29.53 2.49
N ASN A 764 43.20 -28.79 1.94
CA ASN A 764 42.23 -27.99 2.71
C ASN A 764 40.91 -28.75 3.02
N PHE A 765 40.64 -29.87 2.35
CA PHE A 765 39.44 -30.69 2.60
C PHE A 765 39.44 -31.44 3.96
N ARG A 766 40.57 -31.50 4.67
CA ARG A 766 40.68 -32.24 5.95
C ARG A 766 40.17 -31.49 7.19
N LYS A 767 39.63 -30.27 7.05
CA LYS A 767 39.12 -29.46 8.17
C LYS A 767 37.63 -29.11 8.07
N VAL A 768 36.86 -29.81 7.24
CA VAL A 768 35.41 -29.61 7.19
C VAL A 768 34.74 -30.55 8.19
N SER A 769 33.99 -30.00 9.15
CA SER A 769 33.29 -30.74 10.20
C SER A 769 32.20 -31.66 9.61
N GLY A 770 31.84 -32.71 10.35
CA GLY A 770 31.02 -33.84 9.89
C GLY A 770 29.62 -33.50 9.34
N ASP A 771 29.03 -32.34 9.69
CA ASP A 771 27.70 -31.93 9.19
C ASP A 771 27.70 -31.52 7.71
N PHE A 772 28.85 -31.13 7.14
CA PHE A 772 29.00 -30.73 5.73
C PHE A 772 28.95 -31.91 4.76
N LEU A 773 29.41 -33.08 5.22
CA LEU A 773 29.43 -34.32 4.42
C LEU A 773 28.07 -35.03 4.42
N ASP A 774 27.05 -34.47 5.07
CA ASP A 774 25.71 -35.05 5.07
C ASP A 774 25.06 -34.84 3.70
N ARG A 775 25.32 -35.82 2.82
CA ARG A 775 24.85 -35.88 1.43
C ARG A 775 23.32 -35.95 1.33
N TYR A 776 22.65 -36.46 2.36
CA TYR A 776 21.25 -36.84 2.29
C TYR A 776 20.34 -35.83 3.00
N LYS A 777 20.63 -34.53 2.85
CA LYS A 777 19.82 -33.40 3.36
C LYS A 777 19.17 -32.62 2.22
N SER A 778 18.12 -31.86 2.52
CA SER A 778 17.45 -30.99 1.54
C SER A 778 18.32 -29.77 1.25
N ARG A 779 19.24 -29.88 0.29
CA ARG A 779 20.16 -28.81 -0.13
C ARG A 779 20.66 -29.02 -1.56
N TYR A 780 21.23 -27.96 -2.13
CA TYR A 780 21.94 -28.03 -3.41
C TYR A 780 23.39 -28.56 -3.24
N LEU A 781 23.99 -29.02 -4.33
CA LEU A 781 25.37 -29.51 -4.35
C LEU A 781 26.41 -28.39 -4.49
N ASP A 782 26.02 -27.30 -5.14
CA ASP A 782 26.88 -26.26 -5.71
C ASP A 782 26.64 -24.86 -5.13
N ILE A 783 25.62 -24.71 -4.27
CA ILE A 783 25.29 -23.44 -3.61
C ILE A 783 24.69 -23.67 -2.21
N PRO A 784 24.94 -22.79 -1.22
CA PRO A 784 24.20 -22.79 0.04
C PRO A 784 22.68 -22.69 -0.18
N ASN A 785 21.91 -23.13 0.82
CA ASN A 785 20.46 -22.88 0.86
C ASN A 785 20.15 -21.44 1.27
N ASP A 786 21.02 -20.80 2.05
CA ASP A 786 20.77 -19.46 2.55
C ASP A 786 20.65 -18.46 1.39
N PRO A 787 19.73 -17.49 1.50
CA PRO A 787 19.69 -16.38 0.55
C PRO A 787 20.96 -15.54 0.64
N LEU A 788 21.14 -14.63 -0.32
CA LEU A 788 22.15 -13.60 -0.20
C LEU A 788 21.73 -12.60 0.88
N TYR A 789 20.48 -12.13 0.80
CA TYR A 789 19.86 -11.29 1.82
C TYR A 789 18.48 -11.86 2.18
N PRO A 790 18.23 -12.18 3.46
CA PRO A 790 16.96 -12.78 3.89
C PRO A 790 15.85 -11.72 4.02
N PHE A 791 14.59 -12.17 4.04
CA PHE A 791 13.45 -11.30 4.36
C PHE A 791 13.70 -10.47 5.63
N GLY A 792 13.31 -9.20 5.58
CA GLY A 792 13.47 -8.25 6.68
C GLY A 792 14.89 -7.70 6.86
N TYR A 793 15.84 -8.01 5.96
CA TYR A 793 17.22 -7.55 6.04
C TYR A 793 17.40 -6.09 5.59
N GLY A 794 18.30 -5.37 6.28
CA GLY A 794 18.73 -4.03 5.91
C GLY A 794 19.59 -3.43 7.01
N LEU A 795 20.70 -2.80 6.64
CA LEU A 795 21.66 -2.20 7.55
C LEU A 795 21.31 -0.73 7.83
N SER A 796 22.06 -0.15 8.76
CA SER A 796 22.00 1.27 9.13
C SER A 796 23.42 1.84 9.20
N TYR A 797 23.56 3.16 9.20
CA TYR A 797 24.82 3.82 9.57
C TYR A 797 25.15 3.68 11.05
N THR A 798 24.15 3.36 11.88
CA THR A 798 24.34 3.01 13.28
C THR A 798 24.26 1.51 13.51
N THR A 799 24.50 1.08 14.75
CA THR A 799 24.36 -0.33 15.15
C THR A 799 23.33 -0.45 16.25
N PHE A 800 22.36 -1.34 16.06
CA PHE A 800 21.37 -1.67 17.06
C PHE A 800 21.71 -2.99 17.73
N SER A 801 21.52 -3.08 19.05
CA SER A 801 21.60 -4.34 19.78
C SER A 801 20.30 -4.60 20.52
N PHE A 802 19.95 -5.88 20.57
CA PHE A 802 18.81 -6.37 21.31
C PHE A 802 19.28 -6.88 22.68
N GLY A 803 18.70 -6.36 23.75
CA GLY A 803 18.80 -6.94 25.09
C GLY A 803 18.13 -8.32 25.14
N PRO A 804 18.21 -9.03 26.28
CA PRO A 804 17.60 -10.35 26.42
C PRO A 804 16.09 -10.30 26.15
N LEU A 805 15.61 -11.24 25.35
CA LEU A 805 14.18 -11.48 25.14
C LEU A 805 13.53 -11.94 26.46
N ASN A 806 12.46 -11.28 26.86
CA ASN A 806 11.70 -11.61 28.07
C ASN A 806 10.23 -11.81 27.71
N VAL A 807 9.59 -12.80 28.34
CA VAL A 807 8.13 -13.01 28.27
C VAL A 807 7.57 -13.04 29.69
N ASP A 808 6.36 -12.52 29.87
CA ASP A 808 5.70 -12.50 31.17
C ASP A 808 5.27 -13.90 31.64
N LYS A 809 5.00 -14.81 30.68
CA LYS A 809 4.61 -16.20 30.93
C LYS A 809 5.25 -17.14 29.91
N THR A 810 5.50 -18.38 30.32
CA THR A 810 5.90 -19.49 29.43
C THR A 810 4.81 -20.55 29.28
N GLU A 811 3.73 -20.44 30.04
CA GLU A 811 2.55 -21.30 29.99
C GLU A 811 1.29 -20.41 29.96
N LEU A 812 0.41 -20.66 28.99
CA LEU A 812 -0.83 -19.91 28.76
C LEU A 812 -2.01 -20.87 28.59
N HIS A 813 -3.22 -20.43 28.96
CA HIS A 813 -4.43 -21.25 28.98
C HIS A 813 -5.64 -20.55 28.36
N GLY A 814 -6.27 -21.22 27.40
CA GLY A 814 -7.49 -20.76 26.75
C GLY A 814 -7.30 -19.56 25.82
N ASP A 815 -8.42 -19.09 25.27
CA ASP A 815 -8.46 -18.03 24.25
C ASP A 815 -8.32 -16.60 24.82
N SER A 816 -8.51 -16.42 26.14
CA SER A 816 -8.46 -15.11 26.78
C SER A 816 -7.06 -14.71 27.26
N ASP A 817 -6.17 -15.69 27.40
CA ASP A 817 -4.79 -15.41 27.79
C ASP A 817 -4.06 -14.63 26.70
N GLN A 818 -3.07 -13.85 27.11
CA GLN A 818 -2.24 -13.05 26.22
C GLN A 818 -0.79 -13.16 26.68
N LEU A 819 0.12 -13.22 25.71
CA LEU A 819 1.56 -13.25 25.94
C LEU A 819 2.14 -11.86 25.72
N THR A 820 2.81 -11.31 26.73
CA THR A 820 3.54 -10.05 26.60
C THR A 820 5.02 -10.33 26.39
N ILE A 821 5.55 -9.93 25.24
CA ILE A 821 6.96 -10.07 24.87
C ILE A 821 7.65 -8.73 25.06
N ARG A 822 8.76 -8.69 25.79
CA ARG A 822 9.57 -7.50 26.03
C ARG A 822 10.99 -7.67 25.53
N VAL A 823 11.51 -6.62 24.90
CA VAL A 823 12.91 -6.55 24.47
C VAL A 823 13.41 -5.12 24.56
N VAL A 824 14.65 -4.94 25.00
CA VAL A 824 15.30 -3.62 24.98
C VAL A 824 16.06 -3.47 23.67
N LEU A 825 15.71 -2.46 22.88
CA LEU A 825 16.49 -2.05 21.71
C LEU A 825 17.44 -0.93 22.13
N SER A 826 18.73 -1.04 21.79
CA SER A 826 19.73 0.00 22.07
C SER A 826 20.45 0.42 20.80
N ASN A 827 20.55 1.72 20.56
CA ASN A 827 21.38 2.29 19.51
C ASN A 827 22.81 2.46 20.07
N ASN A 828 23.72 1.55 19.72
CA ASN A 828 25.09 1.53 20.21
C ASN A 828 26.08 2.26 19.30
N GLY A 829 25.64 2.82 18.19
CA GLY A 829 26.52 3.54 17.27
C GLY A 829 26.63 5.03 17.60
N SER A 830 27.07 5.78 16.59
CA SER A 830 27.31 7.23 16.66
C SER A 830 26.30 8.05 15.85
N TYR A 831 25.32 7.40 15.24
CA TYR A 831 24.30 8.05 14.43
C TYR A 831 22.93 7.79 15.03
N ASP A 832 22.07 8.80 14.99
CA ASP A 832 20.63 8.63 15.17
C ASP A 832 20.11 7.74 14.02
N GLY A 833 19.10 6.92 14.29
CA GLY A 833 18.59 6.01 13.28
C GLY A 833 17.27 5.37 13.66
N GLU A 834 16.64 4.76 12.66
CA GLU A 834 15.43 3.94 12.84
C GLU A 834 15.78 2.46 12.64
N GLU A 835 15.11 1.58 13.37
CA GLU A 835 15.22 0.12 13.23
C GLU A 835 13.82 -0.51 13.22
N VAL A 836 13.65 -1.57 12.42
CA VAL A 836 12.42 -2.37 12.37
C VAL A 836 12.63 -3.61 13.22
N VAL A 837 12.01 -3.65 14.39
CA VAL A 837 11.99 -4.82 15.27
C VAL A 837 10.88 -5.75 14.82
N GLN A 838 11.24 -6.97 14.42
CA GLN A 838 10.34 -7.92 13.77
C GLN A 838 10.02 -9.08 14.71
N LEU A 839 8.73 -9.40 14.85
CA LEU A 839 8.21 -10.50 15.65
C LEU A 839 7.73 -11.63 14.74
N TYR A 840 8.31 -12.81 14.91
CA TYR A 840 7.89 -14.02 14.23
C TYR A 840 7.41 -15.10 15.21
N ILE A 841 6.50 -15.94 14.76
CA ILE A 841 6.03 -17.12 15.51
C ILE A 841 6.27 -18.37 14.66
N GLY A 842 6.81 -19.42 15.26
CA GLY A 842 6.90 -20.75 14.69
C GLY A 842 6.07 -21.74 15.51
N ASP A 843 5.27 -22.55 14.83
CA ASP A 843 4.47 -23.62 15.41
C ASP A 843 5.08 -24.98 15.00
N PRO A 844 6.02 -25.53 15.78
CA PRO A 844 6.79 -26.71 15.38
C PRO A 844 5.97 -28.02 15.33
N VAL A 845 4.79 -28.09 15.95
CA VAL A 845 3.98 -29.32 16.03
C VAL A 845 2.50 -28.97 15.88
N ALA A 846 1.95 -29.30 14.73
CA ALA A 846 0.53 -29.16 14.43
C ALA A 846 0.04 -30.33 13.55
N SER A 847 -1.27 -30.41 13.34
CA SER A 847 -1.92 -31.40 12.47
C SER A 847 -1.46 -31.35 11.02
N VAL A 848 -0.99 -30.19 10.57
CA VAL A 848 -0.34 -29.98 9.26
C VAL A 848 1.04 -29.37 9.48
N THR A 849 1.99 -29.68 8.58
CA THR A 849 3.33 -29.05 8.68
C THR A 849 3.20 -27.52 8.60
N ARG A 850 3.81 -26.80 9.54
CA ARG A 850 3.81 -25.34 9.60
C ARG A 850 5.10 -24.74 9.05
N ALA A 851 5.06 -23.45 8.74
CA ALA A 851 6.27 -22.70 8.40
C ALA A 851 7.23 -22.68 9.60
N VAL A 852 8.54 -22.62 9.35
CA VAL A 852 9.55 -22.55 10.41
C VAL A 852 9.38 -21.31 11.27
N ARG A 853 8.90 -20.22 10.67
CA ARG A 853 8.51 -18.96 11.30
C ARG A 853 7.62 -18.16 10.35
N GLU A 854 6.73 -17.35 10.91
CA GLU A 854 5.82 -16.44 10.18
C GLU A 854 5.83 -15.09 10.88
N LEU A 855 5.91 -14.00 10.12
CA LEU A 855 5.81 -12.64 10.64
C LEU A 855 4.40 -12.43 11.20
N LYS A 856 4.31 -11.90 12.41
CA LYS A 856 3.04 -11.61 13.08
C LYS A 856 2.92 -10.17 13.56
N ASN A 857 4.06 -9.48 13.70
CA ASN A 857 4.07 -8.07 14.08
C ASN A 857 5.43 -7.42 13.79
N PHE A 858 5.47 -6.09 13.76
CA PHE A 858 6.71 -5.33 13.79
C PHE A 858 6.52 -3.98 14.50
N GLN A 859 7.61 -3.37 14.96
CA GLN A 859 7.64 -1.97 15.39
C GLN A 859 8.85 -1.27 14.77
N LYS A 860 8.61 -0.15 14.07
CA LYS A 860 9.68 0.71 13.57
C LYS A 860 9.95 1.83 14.57
N ILE A 861 11.17 1.87 15.11
CA ILE A 861 11.55 2.71 16.25
C ILE A 861 12.71 3.61 15.89
N PHE A 862 12.56 4.91 16.11
CA PHE A 862 13.66 5.88 16.05
C PHE A 862 14.37 5.92 17.41
N LEU A 863 15.70 5.91 17.41
CA LEU A 863 16.53 6.12 18.60
C LEU A 863 17.69 7.07 18.28
N HIS A 864 17.93 8.02 19.18
CA HIS A 864 19.15 8.81 19.18
C HIS A 864 20.38 7.93 19.43
N ALA A 865 21.55 8.38 19.00
CA ALA A 865 22.80 7.71 19.30
C ALA A 865 22.96 7.50 20.82
N ARG A 866 23.31 6.27 21.22
CA ARG A 866 23.45 5.85 22.64
C ARG A 866 22.14 5.76 23.43
N GLU A 867 20.99 5.94 22.79
CA GLU A 867 19.69 5.75 23.41
C GLU A 867 19.31 4.26 23.46
N ARG A 868 18.44 3.92 24.41
CA ARG A 868 17.79 2.60 24.49
C ARG A 868 16.32 2.76 24.85
N GLN A 869 15.50 1.85 24.35
CA GLN A 869 14.06 1.81 24.62
C GLN A 869 13.63 0.36 24.86
N GLU A 870 12.78 0.14 25.88
CA GLU A 870 12.06 -1.12 26.03
C GLU A 870 10.84 -1.13 25.11
N LEU A 871 10.69 -2.20 24.35
CA LEU A 871 9.58 -2.45 23.45
C LEU A 871 8.74 -3.60 24.00
N SER A 872 7.44 -3.53 23.77
CA SER A 872 6.48 -4.56 24.17
C SER A 872 5.63 -4.98 22.99
N PHE A 873 5.49 -6.28 22.78
CA PHE A 873 4.56 -6.89 21.83
C PHE A 873 3.53 -7.71 22.58
N LEU A 874 2.32 -7.76 22.04
CA LEU A 874 1.23 -8.59 22.55
C LEU A 874 0.94 -9.68 21.52
N VAL A 875 0.87 -10.92 21.99
CA VAL A 875 0.45 -12.07 21.18
C VAL A 875 -0.79 -12.67 21.80
N THR A 876 -1.78 -12.95 20.96
CA THR A 876 -3.07 -13.53 21.28
C THR A 876 -3.26 -14.83 20.50
N THR A 877 -4.31 -15.60 20.79
CA THR A 877 -4.62 -16.81 20.02
C THR A 877 -4.96 -16.53 18.55
N GLU A 878 -5.38 -15.31 18.19
CA GLU A 878 -5.61 -14.94 16.78
C GLU A 878 -4.31 -14.98 15.96
N ASP A 879 -3.18 -14.62 16.59
CA ASP A 879 -1.86 -14.65 15.95
C ASP A 879 -1.36 -16.07 15.69
N LEU A 880 -1.90 -17.05 16.42
CA LEU A 880 -1.54 -18.47 16.35
C LEU A 880 -2.40 -19.26 15.35
N LYS A 881 -3.49 -18.67 14.86
CA LYS A 881 -4.40 -19.38 13.97
C LYS A 881 -3.78 -19.65 12.60
N PHE A 882 -4.20 -20.77 12.04
CA PHE A 882 -3.88 -21.23 10.69
C PHE A 882 -5.01 -22.11 10.14
N PHE A 883 -4.97 -22.39 8.84
CA PHE A 883 -5.88 -23.30 8.15
C PHE A 883 -5.40 -24.75 8.23
N ASP A 884 -6.20 -25.61 8.87
CA ASP A 884 -5.96 -27.06 8.93
C ASP A 884 -6.23 -27.75 7.57
N SER A 885 -6.12 -29.08 7.52
CA SER A 885 -6.36 -29.84 6.28
C SER A 885 -7.80 -29.78 5.76
N ASN A 886 -8.75 -29.37 6.60
CA ASN A 886 -10.16 -29.18 6.26
C ASN A 886 -10.50 -27.69 6.01
N LEU A 887 -9.49 -26.81 6.01
CA LEU A 887 -9.63 -25.36 5.90
C LEU A 887 -10.40 -24.71 7.06
N ASN A 888 -10.37 -25.31 8.26
CA ASN A 888 -10.81 -24.63 9.46
C ASN A 888 -9.71 -23.66 9.92
N TYR A 889 -10.08 -22.41 10.20
CA TYR A 889 -9.16 -21.41 10.75
C TYR A 889 -9.06 -21.56 12.28
N VAL A 890 -8.04 -22.29 12.74
CA VAL A 890 -7.90 -22.76 14.12
C VAL A 890 -6.49 -22.53 14.64
N TRP A 891 -6.34 -22.53 15.96
CA TRP A 891 -5.04 -22.69 16.62
C TRP A 891 -5.07 -23.99 17.43
N GLU A 892 -3.94 -24.69 17.50
CA GLU A 892 -3.79 -25.96 18.21
C GLU A 892 -2.97 -25.74 19.49
N GLU A 893 -3.27 -26.48 20.55
CA GLU A 893 -2.44 -26.42 21.75
C GLU A 893 -1.06 -27.04 21.52
N GLY A 894 -0.03 -26.43 22.11
CA GLY A 894 1.32 -26.93 21.91
C GLY A 894 2.40 -25.92 22.26
N ILE A 895 3.60 -26.23 21.78
CA ILE A 895 4.77 -25.36 21.87
C ILE A 895 4.67 -24.32 20.76
N PHE A 896 4.91 -23.06 21.09
CA PHE A 896 5.16 -21.99 20.13
C PHE A 896 6.56 -21.42 20.34
N ASN A 897 7.32 -21.29 19.25
CA ASN A 897 8.60 -20.61 19.23
C ASN A 897 8.36 -19.13 18.90
N ILE A 898 8.71 -18.23 19.81
CA ILE A 898 8.63 -16.79 19.60
C ILE A 898 10.01 -16.29 19.20
N TYR A 899 10.10 -15.52 18.12
CA TYR A 899 11.35 -14.96 17.61
C TYR A 899 11.27 -13.43 17.51
N ILE A 900 12.32 -12.74 17.95
CA ILE A 900 12.46 -11.29 17.84
C ILE A 900 13.84 -10.96 17.29
N GLY A 901 13.92 -10.06 16.30
CA GLY A 901 15.20 -9.63 15.73
C GLY A 901 15.09 -8.53 14.68
N PRO A 902 16.24 -8.10 14.12
CA PRO A 902 16.31 -7.10 13.05
C PRO A 902 16.03 -7.63 11.65
N ASP A 903 15.94 -8.96 11.46
CA ASP A 903 15.59 -9.64 10.21
C ASP A 903 15.10 -11.07 10.51
N SER A 904 14.66 -11.81 9.49
CA SER A 904 14.10 -13.16 9.64
C SER A 904 15.11 -14.24 10.04
N VAL A 905 16.42 -13.99 9.98
CA VAL A 905 17.47 -14.96 10.30
C VAL A 905 18.09 -14.66 11.67
N ASN A 906 18.52 -13.42 11.89
CA ASN A 906 19.19 -12.97 13.10
C ASN A 906 18.16 -12.72 14.20
N THR A 907 17.78 -13.75 14.95
CA THR A 907 16.70 -13.65 15.95
C THR A 907 17.11 -14.24 17.29
N GLN A 908 16.67 -13.62 18.38
CA GLN A 908 16.55 -14.28 19.68
C GLN A 908 15.24 -15.07 19.70
N SER A 909 15.18 -16.14 20.49
CA SER A 909 13.94 -16.91 20.64
C SER A 909 13.67 -17.41 22.04
N VAL A 910 12.38 -17.63 22.32
CA VAL A 910 11.88 -18.27 23.54
C VAL A 910 10.74 -19.23 23.18
N GLN A 911 10.62 -20.31 23.93
CA GLN A 911 9.52 -21.27 23.79
C GLN A 911 8.45 -20.99 24.83
N VAL A 912 7.19 -21.02 24.40
CA VAL A 912 6.02 -20.96 25.27
C VAL A 912 5.11 -22.16 24.98
N MET A 913 4.40 -22.61 26.00
CA MET A 913 3.33 -23.60 25.88
C MET A 913 1.99 -22.89 25.96
N TRP A 914 1.06 -23.20 25.05
CA TRP A 914 -0.30 -22.68 25.10
C TRP A 914 -1.30 -23.84 25.05
N PHE A 915 -2.12 -23.97 26.08
CA PHE A 915 -3.10 -25.05 26.24
C PHE A 915 -4.51 -24.59 25.93
N LYS A 916 -5.33 -25.49 25.37
CA LYS A 916 -6.78 -25.25 25.35
C LYS A 916 -7.32 -25.29 26.79
N SER A 917 -8.37 -24.53 27.05
CA SER A 917 -9.02 -24.43 28.36
C SER A 917 -9.75 -25.71 28.76
#